data_AF-M5ULG0-F1
#
_entry.id   AF-M5ULG0-F1
#
_cell.length_a   1.000
_cell.length_b   1.000
_cell.length_c   1.000
_cell.angle_alpha   90.00
_cell.angle_beta   90.00
_cell.angle_gamma   90.00
#
_symmetry.space_group_name_H-M   'P 1'
#
loop_
_entity.id
_entity.type
_entity.pdbx_description
1 polymer ?
#
loop_
_entity_poly.entity_id
_entity_poly.type
_entity_poly.pdbx_seq_one_letter_code
_entity_poly.pdbx_strand_id
1 'polypeptide(L)'
;MICHSGSPTFANPANVLQQAAAACRSSYAPPIRAKSTPVAAALTLSRSPYCVAIVLGMLLASPSPAHASEPDSREMLFHFEDDESMGRIESRGIEISRVDGASGSRLMLHSRHDLDWPGITLKPESTFWNGAPYQRLALDVQNTGEHAFELGLRIDNPGGDGQSNSVTKMTFVKPGDSVTVSANLSDTPWQFSSPLKLEGMHAAPGQQSIDPAKINEVILFLRTPREDHEFTIDNVRFEQPVEVLDPETFLPFIDEYGQFIHGDWPGKIHSDAQLHQYRDDEAKVLAESTGPTSFNRFGGWKDGPQRDRAKFFRVEKHDGVWWLIDPDGCRFWSHGIDSVSTRFGGTGTQHRETYFRNLPSKESPLGQFYFQSTWAFGFYADRIPFEMYNFYAANLFRKYGENWKSEFTKTAHQRLRHWGMNTLASWSDSEVYLQHKTPYVAFFRAENCPTLQGAEKRWTTFVDVFDPQFRTAVIEGIDTCHESLGDPWCIGFYVDNELYWGNNESLALWTLACPPEQAAKKVFIEQLRDKYETVEELNASWGTEHESWDALATATQTPDVENASEDLLAFSKQFADTYFGTVKGELAKAAPGQLYLGCRFIWYSDVALRAASKFCDVVSFNQYRYSVADLQLPEGEDKPIIVGEFHFGALDRGLFHPTKVPAKNQEHRAECYKNFLNTALKNPRVVGTHWFQYTSEPTAGRGDGENYQVGFVDNCDTPYPETIAAAQEIGANMYKVRSNNP
;
A
#
# COMPACT_ATOMS: atom_id res chain seq x y z
N MET A 1 -51.45 -35.41 -8.28
CA MET A 1 -50.30 -36.26 -8.64
C MET A 1 -49.06 -35.41 -8.38
N ILE A 2 -48.29 -35.57 -7.29
CA ILE A 2 -47.27 -36.64 -7.05
C ILE A 2 -46.29 -36.65 -8.25
N CYS A 3 -44.96 -36.45 -8.20
CA CYS A 3 -43.90 -36.34 -7.17
C CYS A 3 -42.63 -35.77 -7.87
N HIS A 4 -41.84 -34.86 -7.27
CA HIS A 4 -40.52 -35.04 -6.59
C HIS A 4 -39.28 -35.45 -7.42
N SER A 5 -38.21 -34.62 -7.28
CA SER A 5 -36.77 -34.91 -7.03
C SER A 5 -35.87 -34.01 -7.89
N GLY A 6 -34.85 -33.27 -7.43
CA GLY A 6 -34.24 -33.01 -6.13
C GLY A 6 -33.05 -32.08 -6.38
N SER A 7 -32.96 -30.96 -5.66
CA SER A 7 -31.85 -29.99 -5.77
C SER A 7 -30.68 -30.45 -4.89
N PRO A 8 -29.41 -30.38 -5.34
CA PRO A 8 -28.29 -30.59 -4.45
C PRO A 8 -28.08 -29.33 -3.59
N THR A 9 -28.03 -29.58 -2.28
CA THR A 9 -27.70 -28.65 -1.21
C THR A 9 -26.33 -28.00 -1.41
N PHE A 10 -26.28 -26.67 -1.37
CA PHE A 10 -25.04 -25.90 -1.23
C PHE A 10 -24.42 -26.19 0.13
N ALA A 11 -23.18 -26.68 0.13
CA ALA A 11 -22.37 -26.80 1.33
C ALA A 11 -21.93 -25.41 1.80
N ASN A 12 -22.12 -25.19 3.11
CA ASN A 12 -21.79 -23.98 3.85
C ASN A 12 -20.28 -23.64 3.76
N PRO A 13 -19.87 -22.43 3.32
CA PRO A 13 -18.46 -22.04 3.16
C PRO A 13 -17.69 -21.83 4.47
N ALA A 14 -18.33 -22.00 5.64
CA ALA A 14 -17.70 -21.83 6.95
C ALA A 14 -16.64 -22.89 7.33
N ASN A 15 -16.50 -24.00 6.57
CA ASN A 15 -15.55 -25.08 6.89
C ASN A 15 -14.20 -25.00 6.14
N VAL A 16 -13.98 -24.00 5.28
CA VAL A 16 -12.75 -23.91 4.44
C VAL A 16 -11.62 -23.14 5.15
N LEU A 17 -11.95 -22.29 6.14
CA LEU A 17 -10.95 -21.61 6.98
C LEU A 17 -10.21 -22.56 7.94
N GLN A 18 -10.78 -23.74 8.24
CA GLN A 18 -10.22 -24.69 9.19
C GLN A 18 -8.98 -25.45 8.68
N GLN A 19 -8.77 -25.56 7.36
CA GLN A 19 -7.64 -26.34 6.82
C GLN A 19 -6.36 -25.52 6.56
N ALA A 20 -6.47 -24.18 6.46
CA ALA A 20 -5.31 -23.32 6.21
C ALA A 20 -4.39 -23.17 7.45
N ALA A 21 -4.94 -23.20 8.66
CA ALA A 21 -4.15 -23.09 9.89
C ALA A 21 -3.48 -24.41 10.34
N ALA A 22 -4.02 -25.56 9.92
CA ALA A 22 -3.48 -26.89 10.26
C ALA A 22 -2.43 -27.41 9.27
N ALA A 23 -2.49 -27.00 7.99
CA ALA A 23 -1.57 -27.48 6.96
C ALA A 23 -0.12 -26.93 7.07
N CYS A 24 0.09 -25.83 7.81
CA CYS A 24 1.43 -25.28 8.05
C CYS A 24 2.22 -25.98 9.18
N ARG A 25 1.64 -26.94 9.92
CA ARG A 25 2.31 -27.53 11.11
C ARG A 25 2.73 -29.00 11.00
N SER A 26 2.45 -29.72 9.90
CA SER A 26 2.87 -31.14 9.80
C SER A 26 3.31 -31.56 8.41
N SER A 27 4.58 -31.33 8.06
CA SER A 27 5.27 -32.13 7.03
C SER A 27 6.79 -31.93 7.04
N TYR A 28 7.47 -32.36 8.11
CA TYR A 28 8.91 -32.61 8.04
C TYR A 28 9.26 -33.87 8.85
N ALA A 29 9.18 -35.02 8.17
CA ALA A 29 9.85 -36.25 8.58
C ALA A 29 10.52 -36.84 7.32
N PRO A 30 11.84 -37.13 7.33
CA PRO A 30 12.56 -37.54 6.13
C PRO A 30 12.54 -39.07 5.94
N PRO A 31 12.59 -39.58 4.69
CA PRO A 31 13.10 -40.92 4.44
C PRO A 31 14.40 -40.91 3.61
N ILE A 32 15.46 -41.34 4.27
CA ILE A 32 16.47 -42.36 3.90
C ILE A 32 16.73 -42.63 2.39
N ARG A 33 17.99 -42.33 2.01
CA ARG A 33 18.88 -42.86 0.94
C ARG A 33 18.40 -44.03 0.05
N ALA A 34 18.61 -43.87 -1.27
CA ALA A 34 19.05 -44.95 -2.17
C ALA A 34 20.02 -44.44 -3.27
N LYS A 35 20.83 -45.37 -3.81
CA LYS A 35 22.14 -45.19 -4.46
C LYS A 35 22.11 -45.09 -5.99
N SER A 36 23.02 -44.25 -6.52
CA SER A 36 23.87 -44.33 -7.73
C SER A 36 23.53 -45.27 -8.91
N THR A 37 23.60 -44.75 -10.16
CA THR A 37 24.69 -45.02 -11.15
C THR A 37 24.53 -44.17 -12.43
N PRO A 38 25.62 -43.80 -13.14
CA PRO A 38 25.59 -42.96 -14.34
C PRO A 38 25.79 -43.78 -15.63
N VAL A 39 25.28 -43.28 -16.76
CA VAL A 39 25.70 -43.72 -18.10
C VAL A 39 26.04 -42.49 -18.94
N ALA A 40 27.30 -42.43 -19.34
CA ALA A 40 27.82 -41.52 -20.36
C ALA A 40 27.77 -42.22 -21.73
N ALA A 41 27.48 -41.46 -22.78
CA ALA A 41 27.87 -41.82 -24.14
C ALA A 41 28.18 -40.55 -24.93
N ALA A 42 29.41 -40.49 -25.45
CA ALA A 42 29.95 -39.48 -26.34
C ALA A 42 30.02 -40.04 -27.79
N LEU A 43 30.47 -39.18 -28.72
CA LEU A 43 30.84 -39.38 -30.14
C LEU A 43 29.70 -39.07 -31.13
N THR A 44 29.88 -38.33 -32.23
CA THR A 44 31.09 -37.82 -32.93
C THR A 44 30.71 -36.74 -33.94
N LEU A 45 31.71 -35.91 -34.27
CA LEU A 45 31.76 -34.93 -35.34
C LEU A 45 31.61 -35.52 -36.76
N SER A 46 31.10 -34.70 -37.70
CA SER A 46 31.61 -34.66 -39.07
C SER A 46 31.51 -33.24 -39.66
N ARG A 47 32.49 -32.86 -40.48
CA ARG A 47 32.72 -31.52 -41.06
C ARG A 47 32.41 -31.50 -42.57
N SER A 48 31.78 -30.41 -43.04
CA SER A 48 31.96 -29.65 -44.33
C SER A 48 31.82 -30.39 -45.69
N PRO A 49 31.61 -29.69 -46.85
CA PRO A 49 32.05 -28.33 -47.19
C PRO A 49 31.10 -27.40 -48.00
N TYR A 50 31.53 -26.14 -48.06
CA TYR A 50 31.25 -25.03 -48.98
C TYR A 50 30.53 -25.30 -50.31
N CYS A 51 29.52 -24.47 -50.61
CA CYS A 51 29.15 -24.09 -51.97
C CYS A 51 29.03 -22.55 -52.08
N VAL A 52 29.87 -22.00 -52.94
CA VAL A 52 29.86 -20.62 -53.44
C VAL A 52 28.72 -20.49 -54.46
N ALA A 53 27.83 -19.50 -54.29
CA ALA A 53 26.85 -19.13 -55.31
C ALA A 53 26.98 -17.64 -55.66
N ILE A 54 27.11 -17.42 -56.96
CA ILE A 54 27.40 -16.19 -57.67
C ILE A 54 26.15 -15.30 -57.69
N VAL A 55 26.30 -14.04 -57.30
CA VAL A 55 25.28 -12.98 -57.41
C VAL A 55 25.27 -12.45 -58.84
N LEU A 56 24.14 -12.61 -59.54
CA LEU A 56 23.85 -11.91 -60.80
C LEU A 56 22.72 -10.90 -60.53
N GLY A 57 22.99 -9.63 -60.84
CA GLY A 57 22.06 -8.53 -60.62
C GLY A 57 20.88 -8.51 -61.58
N MET A 58 19.69 -8.27 -61.02
CA MET A 58 18.56 -7.67 -61.73
C MET A 58 18.07 -6.50 -60.89
N LEU A 59 18.26 -5.28 -61.42
CA LEU A 59 17.70 -4.05 -60.90
C LEU A 59 16.17 -4.07 -61.12
N LEU A 60 15.43 -4.33 -60.05
CA LEU A 60 14.03 -3.94 -59.92
C LEU A 60 13.98 -2.80 -58.91
N ALA A 61 13.60 -1.61 -59.38
CA ALA A 61 13.37 -0.44 -58.55
C ALA A 61 12.24 -0.75 -57.56
N SER A 62 12.62 -0.98 -56.30
CA SER A 62 11.70 -1.01 -55.16
C SER A 62 11.62 0.41 -54.61
N PRO A 63 10.44 0.94 -54.26
CA PRO A 63 10.37 2.21 -53.55
C PRO A 63 11.07 2.03 -52.20
N SER A 64 12.05 2.88 -51.92
CA SER A 64 12.68 2.96 -50.60
C SER A 64 11.58 3.09 -49.54
N PRO A 65 11.62 2.34 -48.42
CA PRO A 65 10.77 2.67 -47.29
C PRO A 65 11.09 4.11 -46.91
N ALA A 66 10.06 4.96 -46.92
CA ALA A 66 10.15 6.29 -46.36
C ALA A 66 10.76 6.13 -44.95
N HIS A 67 11.94 6.70 -44.74
CA HIS A 67 12.44 6.88 -43.39
C HIS A 67 11.43 7.79 -42.71
N ALA A 68 10.61 7.23 -41.83
CA ALA A 68 9.88 8.05 -40.87
C ALA A 68 10.96 8.84 -40.12
N SER A 69 10.94 10.16 -40.26
CA SER A 69 11.79 11.03 -39.46
C SER A 69 11.51 10.73 -37.99
N GLU A 70 12.56 10.55 -37.19
CA GLU A 70 12.40 10.48 -35.73
C GLU A 70 11.56 11.69 -35.28
N PRO A 71 10.60 11.49 -34.36
CA PRO A 71 9.81 12.60 -33.85
C PRO A 71 10.73 13.63 -33.22
N ASP A 72 10.38 14.92 -33.35
CA ASP A 72 11.09 15.96 -32.62
C ASP A 72 11.06 15.62 -31.12
N SER A 73 12.08 16.06 -30.40
CA SER A 73 12.16 15.86 -28.95
C SER A 73 10.98 16.48 -28.19
N ARG A 74 10.28 17.45 -28.82
CA ARG A 74 9.14 18.19 -28.26
C ARG A 74 8.17 18.62 -29.36
N GLU A 75 6.88 18.68 -29.02
CA GLU A 75 5.83 19.28 -29.85
C GLU A 75 5.01 20.24 -29.01
N MET A 76 4.96 21.50 -29.43
CA MET A 76 4.25 22.56 -28.72
C MET A 76 2.75 22.52 -29.03
N LEU A 77 1.92 22.52 -27.99
CA LEU A 77 0.46 22.51 -28.07
C LEU A 77 -0.12 23.90 -27.78
N PHE A 78 0.45 24.61 -26.80
CA PHE A 78 0.17 26.02 -26.49
C PHE A 78 1.44 26.75 -26.08
N HIS A 79 1.68 27.87 -26.75
CA HIS A 79 2.70 28.88 -26.45
C HIS A 79 2.14 30.24 -26.05
N PHE A 80 0.82 30.44 -26.12
CA PHE A 80 0.12 31.68 -25.73
C PHE A 80 0.57 32.98 -26.45
N GLU A 81 1.33 32.88 -27.55
CA GLU A 81 1.80 34.02 -28.35
C GLU A 81 0.73 34.64 -29.26
N ASP A 82 -0.35 33.91 -29.54
CA ASP A 82 -1.43 34.34 -30.44
C ASP A 82 -2.83 34.27 -29.78
N ASP A 83 -3.79 34.96 -30.39
CA ASP A 83 -5.17 35.03 -29.91
C ASP A 83 -5.97 33.75 -30.25
N GLU A 84 -5.51 32.94 -31.21
CA GLU A 84 -6.15 31.68 -31.61
C GLU A 84 -6.09 30.63 -30.50
N SER A 85 -4.93 30.56 -29.83
CA SER A 85 -4.70 29.75 -28.63
C SER A 85 -5.68 30.10 -27.50
N MET A 86 -6.01 31.38 -27.33
CA MET A 86 -6.92 31.84 -26.27
C MET A 86 -8.37 31.38 -26.50
N GLY A 87 -8.81 31.27 -27.76
CA GLY A 87 -10.16 30.83 -28.12
C GLY A 87 -10.45 29.35 -27.81
N ARG A 88 -9.42 28.56 -27.50
CA ARG A 88 -9.49 27.12 -27.19
C ARG A 88 -9.37 26.82 -25.69
N ILE A 89 -9.54 27.84 -24.85
CA ILE A 89 -9.49 27.74 -23.40
C ILE A 89 -10.90 27.95 -22.84
N GLU A 90 -11.40 26.94 -22.13
CA GLU A 90 -12.60 27.06 -21.30
C GLU A 90 -12.17 27.31 -19.86
N SER A 91 -12.83 28.22 -19.14
CA SER A 91 -12.52 28.48 -17.74
C SER A 91 -13.74 28.26 -16.83
N ARG A 92 -13.46 27.80 -15.61
CA ARG A 92 -14.47 27.63 -14.55
C ARG A 92 -13.86 28.08 -13.23
N GLY A 93 -14.33 29.20 -12.69
CA GLY A 93 -13.80 29.75 -11.43
C GLY A 93 -12.36 30.29 -11.52
N ILE A 94 -11.84 30.45 -12.74
CA ILE A 94 -10.55 31.07 -13.04
C ILE A 94 -10.79 32.22 -14.02
N GLU A 95 -10.27 33.40 -13.68
CA GLU A 95 -10.10 34.50 -14.63
C GLU A 95 -8.77 34.35 -15.36
N ILE A 96 -8.80 34.45 -16.69
CA ILE A 96 -7.61 34.28 -17.53
C ILE A 96 -7.23 35.59 -18.24
N SER A 97 -5.94 35.86 -18.33
CA SER A 97 -5.41 36.97 -19.13
C SER A 97 -4.05 36.61 -19.72
N ARG A 98 -3.63 37.29 -20.80
CA ARG A 98 -2.28 37.15 -21.36
C ARG A 98 -1.36 38.20 -20.73
N VAL A 99 -0.16 37.79 -20.34
CA VAL A 99 0.88 38.68 -19.83
C VAL A 99 2.11 38.57 -20.71
N ASP A 100 2.56 39.70 -21.25
CA ASP A 100 3.73 39.75 -22.12
C ASP A 100 5.02 39.89 -21.30
N GLY A 101 5.99 39.03 -21.58
CA GLY A 101 7.31 39.03 -20.95
C GLY A 101 8.44 39.26 -21.96
N ALA A 102 9.66 39.40 -21.44
CA ALA A 102 10.86 39.60 -22.27
C ALA A 102 11.19 38.39 -23.18
N SER A 103 10.61 37.22 -22.89
CA SER A 103 10.88 35.94 -23.58
C SER A 103 9.67 35.38 -24.34
N GLY A 104 8.57 36.13 -24.44
CA GLY A 104 7.29 35.64 -24.95
C GLY A 104 6.12 35.95 -24.01
N SER A 105 4.91 35.59 -24.42
CA SER A 105 3.68 35.78 -23.66
C SER A 105 3.34 34.54 -22.82
N ARG A 106 2.65 34.74 -21.70
CA ARG A 106 2.19 33.67 -20.81
C ARG A 106 0.71 33.81 -20.49
N LEU A 107 0.06 32.72 -20.12
CA LEU A 107 -1.31 32.77 -19.60
C LEU A 107 -1.26 32.98 -18.09
N MET A 108 -1.85 34.08 -17.62
CA MET A 108 -2.10 34.36 -16.21
C MET A 108 -3.46 33.82 -15.79
N LEU A 109 -3.50 33.18 -14.63
CA LEU A 109 -4.68 32.58 -14.02
C LEU A 109 -4.89 33.18 -12.63
N HIS A 110 -6.05 33.77 -12.40
CA HIS A 110 -6.51 34.19 -11.07
C HIS A 110 -7.67 33.31 -10.64
N SER A 111 -7.47 32.50 -9.60
CA SER A 111 -8.50 31.59 -9.10
C SER A 111 -9.38 32.25 -8.06
N ARG A 112 -10.66 31.84 -8.04
CA ARG A 112 -11.53 32.01 -6.88
C ARG A 112 -11.54 30.74 -6.03
N HIS A 113 -11.86 30.85 -4.74
CA HIS A 113 -11.97 29.72 -3.81
C HIS A 113 -13.41 29.32 -3.45
N ASP A 114 -14.40 29.83 -4.20
CA ASP A 114 -15.83 29.52 -3.99
C ASP A 114 -16.30 28.21 -4.65
N LEU A 115 -15.39 27.50 -5.33
CA LEU A 115 -15.62 26.22 -5.98
C LEU A 115 -14.61 25.18 -5.51
N ASP A 116 -15.02 23.91 -5.45
CA ASP A 116 -14.15 22.82 -5.03
C ASP A 116 -13.02 22.52 -6.04
N TRP A 117 -13.22 22.85 -7.32
CA TRP A 117 -12.30 22.50 -8.40
C TRP A 117 -12.26 23.60 -9.49
N PRO A 118 -11.84 24.84 -9.15
CA PRO A 118 -11.67 25.87 -10.15
C PRO A 118 -10.52 25.50 -11.07
N GLY A 119 -10.66 25.78 -12.36
CA GLY A 119 -9.68 25.37 -13.35
C GLY A 119 -9.93 25.91 -14.75
N ILE A 120 -9.06 25.50 -15.66
CA ILE A 120 -9.19 25.72 -17.11
C ILE A 120 -9.10 24.40 -17.85
N THR A 121 -9.73 24.35 -19.02
CA THR A 121 -9.65 23.24 -19.96
C THR A 121 -9.07 23.74 -21.27
N LEU A 122 -7.97 23.13 -21.69
CA LEU A 122 -7.29 23.38 -22.96
C LEU A 122 -7.79 22.37 -24.00
N LYS A 123 -8.23 22.86 -25.17
CA LYS A 123 -8.76 22.04 -26.26
C LYS A 123 -7.83 21.99 -27.49
N PRO A 124 -7.74 20.86 -28.20
CA PRO A 124 -7.03 20.76 -29.47
C PRO A 124 -7.66 21.63 -30.57
N GLU A 125 -6.87 22.00 -31.57
CA GLU A 125 -7.36 22.67 -32.80
C GLU A 125 -8.21 21.73 -33.65
N SER A 126 -7.85 20.44 -33.64
CA SER A 126 -8.57 19.37 -34.30
C SER A 126 -9.34 18.52 -33.28
N THR A 127 -9.87 17.37 -33.68
CA THR A 127 -10.60 16.48 -32.76
C THR A 127 -9.72 15.98 -31.60
N PHE A 128 -8.44 15.69 -31.85
CA PHE A 128 -7.52 15.10 -30.87
C PHE A 128 -6.08 15.62 -31.03
N TRP A 129 -5.33 15.68 -29.93
CA TRP A 129 -3.88 15.66 -29.96
C TRP A 129 -3.35 14.23 -30.06
N ASN A 130 -2.28 14.04 -30.83
CA ASN A 130 -1.60 12.77 -30.96
C ASN A 130 -0.29 12.77 -30.14
N GLY A 131 -0.40 12.42 -28.87
CA GLY A 131 0.74 12.25 -27.97
C GLY A 131 1.45 10.91 -28.11
N ALA A 132 0.99 9.98 -28.97
CA ALA A 132 1.56 8.65 -29.10
C ALA A 132 3.07 8.58 -29.42
N PRO A 133 3.70 9.56 -30.09
CA PRO A 133 5.15 9.58 -30.27
C PRO A 133 5.96 9.96 -29.02
N TYR A 134 5.31 10.36 -27.91
CA TYR A 134 5.97 10.99 -26.76
C TYR A 134 5.67 10.27 -25.45
N GLN A 135 6.57 10.41 -24.48
CA GLN A 135 6.44 9.78 -23.16
C GLN A 135 5.47 10.55 -22.26
N ARG A 136 5.45 11.89 -22.38
CA ARG A 136 4.72 12.74 -21.43
C ARG A 136 4.23 14.04 -22.06
N LEU A 137 3.21 14.60 -21.43
CA LEU A 137 2.79 15.98 -21.59
C LEU A 137 3.32 16.81 -20.42
N ALA A 138 3.80 18.02 -20.72
CA ALA A 138 4.37 18.94 -19.75
C ALA A 138 3.90 20.38 -19.99
N LEU A 139 3.94 21.19 -18.93
CA LEU A 139 3.75 22.64 -18.97
C LEU A 139 4.61 23.29 -17.89
N ASP A 140 4.98 24.55 -18.10
CA ASP A 140 5.72 25.33 -17.12
C ASP A 140 4.75 26.19 -16.32
N VAL A 141 4.93 26.20 -15.00
CA VAL A 141 4.05 26.88 -14.04
C VAL A 141 4.91 27.77 -13.16
N GLN A 142 4.51 29.02 -12.98
CA GLN A 142 5.11 29.94 -12.02
C GLN A 142 4.05 30.46 -11.06
N ASN A 143 4.23 30.21 -9.76
CA ASN A 143 3.39 30.80 -8.72
C ASN A 143 3.81 32.25 -8.49
N THR A 144 2.97 33.19 -8.89
CA THR A 144 3.21 34.64 -8.74
C THR A 144 2.55 35.21 -7.49
N GLY A 145 1.71 34.44 -6.81
CA GLY A 145 1.05 34.81 -5.56
C GLY A 145 1.87 34.52 -4.30
N GLU A 146 1.26 34.81 -3.15
CA GLU A 146 1.87 34.68 -1.81
C GLU A 146 1.62 33.31 -1.15
N HIS A 147 0.74 32.49 -1.73
CA HIS A 147 0.24 31.25 -1.14
C HIS A 147 0.61 30.01 -1.96
N ALA A 148 0.95 28.92 -1.27
CA ALA A 148 1.20 27.64 -1.92
C ALA A 148 -0.12 26.98 -2.35
N PHE A 149 -0.09 26.18 -3.41
CA PHE A 149 -1.26 25.42 -3.86
C PHE A 149 -0.87 24.06 -4.43
N GLU A 150 -1.86 23.17 -4.55
CA GLU A 150 -1.74 21.90 -5.26
C GLU A 150 -2.46 22.01 -6.61
N LEU A 151 -1.69 21.95 -7.71
CA LEU A 151 -2.20 22.01 -9.08
C LEU A 151 -2.38 20.59 -9.63
N GLY A 152 -3.58 20.27 -10.06
CA GLY A 152 -3.89 19.07 -10.83
C GLY A 152 -3.70 19.31 -12.32
N LEU A 153 -2.89 18.47 -12.96
CA LEU A 153 -2.82 18.29 -14.40
C LEU A 153 -3.60 17.01 -14.75
N ARG A 154 -4.69 17.13 -15.49
CA ARG A 154 -5.49 16.01 -15.98
C ARG A 154 -5.50 15.98 -17.50
N ILE A 155 -5.32 14.79 -18.07
CA ILE A 155 -5.29 14.53 -19.51
C ILE A 155 -6.38 13.52 -19.80
N ASP A 156 -7.31 13.88 -20.70
CA ASP A 156 -8.48 13.06 -20.98
C ASP A 156 -8.49 12.54 -22.42
N ASN A 157 -9.10 11.37 -22.55
CA ASN A 157 -9.69 10.86 -23.78
C ASN A 157 -11.21 11.08 -23.76
N PRO A 158 -11.92 10.83 -24.88
CA PRO A 158 -13.37 10.85 -24.89
C PRO A 158 -14.01 10.02 -23.77
N GLY A 159 -14.88 10.65 -22.98
CA GLY A 159 -15.52 10.01 -21.84
C GLY A 159 -14.66 9.95 -20.57
N GLY A 160 -13.55 10.69 -20.53
CA GLY A 160 -12.74 10.88 -19.32
C GLY A 160 -13.54 11.48 -18.17
N ASP A 161 -13.44 10.89 -16.98
CA ASP A 161 -14.11 11.35 -15.75
C ASP A 161 -13.12 11.67 -14.61
N GLY A 162 -11.83 11.45 -14.83
CA GLY A 162 -10.76 11.65 -13.85
C GLY A 162 -10.36 10.36 -13.13
N GLN A 163 -11.12 9.29 -13.33
CA GLN A 163 -10.84 7.93 -12.86
C GLN A 163 -10.60 6.98 -14.04
N SER A 164 -11.46 7.07 -15.05
CA SER A 164 -11.49 6.27 -16.27
C SER A 164 -11.11 7.13 -17.46
N ASN A 165 -10.36 6.59 -18.42
CA ASN A 165 -9.97 7.31 -19.65
C ASN A 165 -9.31 8.67 -19.37
N SER A 166 -8.60 8.76 -18.24
CA SER A 166 -7.97 9.97 -17.72
C SER A 166 -6.65 9.63 -17.04
N VAL A 167 -5.68 10.53 -17.15
CA VAL A 167 -4.48 10.54 -16.28
C VAL A 167 -4.51 11.85 -15.48
N THR A 168 -4.38 11.77 -14.15
CA THR A 168 -4.32 12.96 -13.28
C THR A 168 -3.04 12.97 -12.44
N LYS A 169 -2.31 14.08 -12.45
CA LYS A 169 -1.12 14.31 -11.63
C LYS A 169 -1.30 15.58 -10.79
N MET A 170 -1.18 15.43 -9.47
CA MET A 170 -1.13 16.57 -8.55
C MET A 170 0.32 17.01 -8.31
N THR A 171 0.55 18.32 -8.31
CA THR A 171 1.86 18.93 -8.04
C THR A 171 1.71 20.08 -7.06
N PHE A 172 2.46 20.06 -5.96
CA PHE A 172 2.52 21.16 -5.01
C PHE A 172 3.48 22.25 -5.49
N VAL A 173 3.04 23.51 -5.51
CA VAL A 173 3.79 24.67 -6.01
C VAL A 173 3.87 25.72 -4.91
N LYS A 174 5.08 26.07 -4.45
CA LYS A 174 5.27 27.07 -3.38
C LYS A 174 5.25 28.49 -3.96
N PRO A 175 5.03 29.52 -3.12
CA PRO A 175 5.14 30.91 -3.54
C PRO A 175 6.50 31.20 -4.19
N GLY A 176 6.48 31.83 -5.37
CA GLY A 176 7.68 32.17 -6.14
C GLY A 176 8.34 31.00 -6.88
N ASP A 177 7.88 29.76 -6.71
CA ASP A 177 8.42 28.62 -7.45
C ASP A 177 8.11 28.74 -8.96
N SER A 178 9.07 28.32 -9.78
CA SER A 178 8.87 28.04 -11.20
C SER A 178 9.19 26.57 -11.44
N VAL A 179 8.19 25.78 -11.86
CA VAL A 179 8.27 24.32 -11.97
C VAL A 179 7.69 23.84 -13.29
N THR A 180 8.24 22.76 -13.83
CA THR A 180 7.58 22.01 -14.90
C THR A 180 6.65 20.97 -14.27
N VAL A 181 5.36 21.08 -14.59
CA VAL A 181 4.32 20.10 -14.24
C VAL A 181 4.16 19.14 -15.42
N SER A 182 4.17 17.83 -15.17
CA SER A 182 4.09 16.84 -16.24
C SER A 182 3.37 15.56 -15.82
N ALA A 183 2.72 14.90 -16.77
CA ALA A 183 2.13 13.57 -16.60
C ALA A 183 2.56 12.65 -17.74
N ASN A 184 2.94 11.42 -17.40
CA ASN A 184 3.29 10.39 -18.38
C ASN A 184 2.03 9.89 -19.09
N LEU A 185 2.16 9.58 -20.37
CA LEU A 185 1.07 9.03 -21.20
C LEU A 185 0.99 7.49 -21.14
N SER A 186 1.96 6.85 -20.46
CA SER A 186 2.05 5.41 -20.19
C SER A 186 2.63 5.21 -18.78
N ASP A 187 2.30 4.08 -18.15
CA ASP A 187 2.83 3.72 -16.82
C ASP A 187 4.33 3.41 -16.87
N THR A 188 4.85 3.09 -18.05
CA THR A 188 6.28 2.89 -18.34
C THR A 188 6.84 3.99 -19.24
N PRO A 189 8.17 4.28 -19.20
CA PRO A 189 8.81 5.23 -20.12
C PRO A 189 8.76 4.84 -21.61
N TRP A 190 8.27 3.64 -21.89
CA TRP A 190 8.09 3.04 -23.20
C TRP A 190 6.65 2.53 -23.35
N GLN A 191 6.27 2.19 -24.57
CA GLN A 191 4.97 1.59 -24.91
C GLN A 191 5.13 0.42 -25.88
N PHE A 192 4.09 -0.39 -26.04
CA PHE A 192 4.10 -1.45 -27.05
C PHE A 192 3.69 -0.95 -28.43
N SER A 193 4.27 -1.53 -29.48
CA SER A 193 3.86 -1.28 -30.88
C SER A 193 2.43 -1.77 -31.19
N SER A 194 1.91 -2.70 -30.39
CA SER A 194 0.51 -3.13 -30.38
C SER A 194 0.10 -3.58 -28.97
N PRO A 195 -1.21 -3.53 -28.62
CA PRO A 195 -1.64 -3.83 -27.25
C PRO A 195 -1.23 -5.24 -26.78
N LEU A 196 -0.51 -5.32 -25.67
CA LEU A 196 -0.19 -6.57 -24.97
C LEU A 196 -0.96 -6.62 -23.66
N LYS A 197 -1.89 -7.58 -23.55
CA LYS A 197 -2.67 -7.75 -22.31
C LYS A 197 -1.86 -8.52 -21.28
N LEU A 198 -1.53 -7.85 -20.18
CA LEU A 198 -0.87 -8.45 -19.02
C LEU A 198 -1.80 -8.35 -17.80
N GLU A 199 -1.86 -9.43 -17.03
CA GLU A 199 -2.90 -9.69 -16.02
C GLU A 199 -2.28 -10.02 -14.66
N GLY A 200 -3.07 -9.84 -13.61
CA GLY A 200 -2.66 -10.15 -12.23
C GLY A 200 -1.64 -9.17 -11.64
N MET A 201 -1.65 -7.92 -12.11
CA MET A 201 -0.85 -6.81 -11.58
C MET A 201 -1.73 -5.56 -11.47
N HIS A 202 -1.52 -4.72 -10.45
CA HIS A 202 -2.17 -3.42 -10.32
C HIS A 202 -1.65 -2.41 -11.35
N ALA A 203 -0.32 -2.40 -11.60
CA ALA A 203 0.26 -1.74 -12.77
C ALA A 203 1.02 -2.76 -13.60
N ALA A 204 0.55 -3.02 -14.81
CA ALA A 204 1.23 -3.87 -15.76
C ALA A 204 2.24 -3.05 -16.59
N PRO A 205 3.37 -3.67 -17.03
CA PRO A 205 4.29 -3.01 -17.95
C PRO A 205 3.58 -2.59 -19.23
N GLY A 206 3.88 -1.39 -19.75
CA GLY A 206 3.26 -0.86 -20.97
C GLY A 206 1.76 -0.60 -20.87
N GLN A 207 1.18 -0.64 -19.67
CA GLN A 207 -0.22 -0.28 -19.45
C GLN A 207 -0.42 1.22 -19.69
N GLN A 208 -1.53 1.55 -20.33
CA GLN A 208 -1.93 2.92 -20.62
C GLN A 208 -3.32 3.15 -20.05
N SER A 209 -3.49 4.23 -19.27
CA SER A 209 -4.81 4.64 -18.75
C SER A 209 -5.63 5.43 -19.78
N ILE A 210 -4.96 5.90 -20.85
CA ILE A 210 -5.52 6.63 -21.98
C ILE A 210 -4.90 6.11 -23.27
N ASP A 211 -5.60 6.23 -24.40
CA ASP A 211 -5.03 6.17 -25.75
C ASP A 211 -4.29 7.49 -26.03
N PRO A 212 -2.94 7.50 -26.08
CA PRO A 212 -2.17 8.73 -26.28
C PRO A 212 -2.43 9.38 -27.64
N ALA A 213 -2.99 8.65 -28.61
CA ALA A 213 -3.34 9.19 -29.93
C ALA A 213 -4.69 9.91 -29.96
N LYS A 214 -5.48 9.88 -28.87
CA LYS A 214 -6.85 10.40 -28.82
C LYS A 214 -7.11 11.37 -27.66
N ILE A 215 -6.11 12.19 -27.32
CA ILE A 215 -6.26 13.17 -26.24
C ILE A 215 -7.19 14.29 -26.71
N ASN A 216 -8.35 14.47 -26.07
CA ASN A 216 -9.34 15.48 -26.46
C ASN A 216 -9.32 16.73 -25.59
N GLU A 217 -8.73 16.68 -24.40
CA GLU A 217 -8.56 17.85 -23.54
C GLU A 217 -7.48 17.67 -22.47
N VAL A 218 -6.92 18.80 -22.03
CA VAL A 218 -6.02 18.91 -20.88
C VAL A 218 -6.65 19.88 -19.89
N ILE A 219 -6.87 19.44 -18.66
CA ILE A 219 -7.53 20.19 -17.60
C ILE A 219 -6.51 20.54 -16.53
N LEU A 220 -6.45 21.82 -16.15
CA LEU A 220 -5.68 22.30 -15.02
C LEU A 220 -6.65 22.76 -13.94
N PHE A 221 -6.50 22.27 -12.71
CA PHE A 221 -7.41 22.63 -11.62
C PHE A 221 -6.72 22.74 -10.26
N LEU A 222 -7.26 23.55 -9.37
CA LEU A 222 -6.86 23.59 -7.98
C LEU A 222 -7.77 22.68 -7.15
N ARG A 223 -7.18 21.92 -6.21
CA ARG A 223 -7.94 21.03 -5.33
C ARG A 223 -8.48 21.79 -4.11
N THR A 224 -9.79 22.00 -4.07
CA THR A 224 -10.53 22.59 -2.94
C THR A 224 -9.80 23.78 -2.30
N PRO A 225 -9.45 24.81 -3.09
CA PRO A 225 -8.71 25.95 -2.57
C PRO A 225 -9.52 26.65 -1.47
N ARG A 226 -8.83 27.19 -0.48
CA ARG A 226 -9.44 27.94 0.63
C ARG A 226 -9.21 29.45 0.56
N GLU A 227 -8.43 29.87 -0.43
CA GLU A 227 -8.03 31.23 -0.70
C GLU A 227 -7.79 31.39 -2.21
N ASP A 228 -7.76 32.63 -2.68
CA ASP A 228 -7.49 32.92 -4.08
C ASP A 228 -6.01 32.71 -4.40
N HIS A 229 -5.72 32.25 -5.61
CA HIS A 229 -4.36 31.97 -6.06
C HIS A 229 -4.09 32.66 -7.40
N GLU A 230 -2.85 33.08 -7.58
CA GLU A 230 -2.38 33.70 -8.81
C GLU A 230 -1.14 32.95 -9.32
N PHE A 231 -1.18 32.54 -10.58
CA PHE A 231 -0.07 31.83 -11.21
C PHE A 231 -0.12 31.96 -12.72
N THR A 232 1.02 31.78 -13.36
CA THR A 232 1.13 31.72 -14.82
C THR A 232 1.41 30.30 -15.29
N ILE A 233 0.93 29.99 -16.50
CA ILE A 233 1.35 28.81 -17.25
C ILE A 233 1.92 29.20 -18.61
N ASP A 234 2.82 28.35 -19.10
CA ASP A 234 3.48 28.52 -20.39
C ASP A 234 3.91 27.15 -20.97
N ASN A 235 4.25 27.11 -22.26
CA ASN A 235 4.89 25.99 -22.95
C ASN A 235 4.21 24.62 -22.76
N VAL A 236 2.89 24.54 -22.99
CA VAL A 236 2.16 23.26 -22.95
C VAL A 236 2.60 22.43 -24.15
N ARG A 237 3.19 21.26 -23.89
CA ARG A 237 3.90 20.49 -24.92
C ARG A 237 3.87 19.00 -24.65
N PHE A 238 3.98 18.21 -25.71
CA PHE A 238 4.55 16.88 -25.59
C PHE A 238 6.07 16.97 -25.56
N GLU A 239 6.70 16.08 -24.80
CA GLU A 239 8.16 16.01 -24.77
C GLU A 239 8.64 14.59 -24.52
N GLN A 240 9.91 14.37 -24.92
CA GLN A 240 10.63 13.09 -24.85
C GLN A 240 10.00 12.05 -25.79
N PRO A 241 10.67 11.65 -26.88
CA PRO A 241 10.21 10.56 -27.72
C PRO A 241 10.01 9.28 -26.89
N VAL A 242 8.90 8.58 -27.11
CA VAL A 242 8.63 7.30 -26.44
C VAL A 242 9.40 6.19 -27.11
N GLU A 243 10.02 5.35 -26.30
CA GLU A 243 10.57 4.08 -26.79
C GLU A 243 9.42 3.11 -27.08
N VAL A 244 9.46 2.44 -28.22
CA VAL A 244 8.41 1.50 -28.65
C VAL A 244 8.99 0.08 -28.64
N LEU A 245 8.42 -0.80 -27.82
CA LEU A 245 8.80 -2.19 -27.69
C LEU A 245 7.90 -3.10 -28.54
N ASP A 246 8.48 -4.16 -29.10
CA ASP A 246 7.74 -5.19 -29.81
C ASP A 246 7.16 -6.22 -28.81
N PRO A 247 5.83 -6.33 -28.67
CA PRO A 247 5.22 -7.26 -27.74
C PRO A 247 5.52 -8.73 -28.05
N GLU A 248 5.88 -9.09 -29.29
CA GLU A 248 6.26 -10.46 -29.65
C GLU A 248 7.58 -10.89 -28.98
N THR A 249 8.43 -9.93 -28.64
CA THR A 249 9.74 -10.16 -28.00
C THR A 249 9.75 -9.84 -26.51
N PHE A 250 8.63 -9.34 -25.98
CA PHE A 250 8.55 -8.89 -24.59
C PHE A 250 8.46 -10.06 -23.60
N LEU A 251 7.82 -11.17 -23.98
CA LEU A 251 7.67 -12.34 -23.10
C LEU A 251 8.80 -13.36 -23.31
N PRO A 252 9.37 -13.93 -22.24
CA PRO A 252 9.15 -13.62 -20.82
C PRO A 252 9.76 -12.28 -20.42
N PHE A 253 9.17 -11.60 -19.43
CA PHE A 253 9.68 -10.33 -18.89
C PHE A 253 10.18 -10.43 -17.44
N ILE A 254 10.04 -11.58 -16.79
CA ILE A 254 10.55 -11.85 -15.44
C ILE A 254 11.68 -12.87 -15.52
N ASP A 255 12.83 -12.56 -14.93
CA ASP A 255 14.00 -13.44 -14.90
C ASP A 255 13.93 -14.51 -13.79
N GLU A 256 14.95 -15.36 -13.73
CA GLU A 256 15.07 -16.45 -12.76
C GLU A 256 15.17 -15.97 -11.28
N TYR A 257 15.45 -14.70 -11.06
CA TYR A 257 15.50 -14.04 -9.75
C TYR A 257 14.21 -13.25 -9.45
N GLY A 258 13.22 -13.24 -10.35
CA GLY A 258 11.98 -12.50 -10.20
C GLY A 258 12.07 -11.02 -10.58
N GLN A 259 13.14 -10.59 -11.28
CA GLN A 259 13.35 -9.20 -11.69
C GLN A 259 12.91 -8.96 -13.14
N PHE A 260 12.64 -7.70 -13.49
CA PHE A 260 12.32 -7.31 -14.86
C PHE A 260 13.50 -7.52 -15.83
N ILE A 261 13.27 -8.23 -16.93
CA ILE A 261 14.30 -8.60 -17.92
C ILE A 261 14.79 -7.39 -18.73
N HIS A 262 13.88 -6.54 -19.20
CA HIS A 262 14.18 -5.51 -20.22
C HIS A 262 14.66 -4.18 -19.64
N GLY A 263 15.07 -4.15 -18.37
CA GLY A 263 15.69 -2.99 -17.74
C GLY A 263 17.02 -3.35 -17.10
N ASP A 264 17.87 -2.35 -16.89
CA ASP A 264 19.07 -2.48 -16.07
C ASP A 264 19.16 -1.29 -15.12
N TRP A 265 19.62 -1.52 -13.89
CA TRP A 265 19.64 -0.50 -12.84
C TRP A 265 20.71 -0.78 -11.79
N PRO A 266 21.15 0.24 -11.03
CA PRO A 266 22.06 0.03 -9.92
C PRO A 266 21.52 -1.00 -8.92
N GLY A 267 22.28 -2.07 -8.71
CA GLY A 267 21.93 -3.15 -7.79
C GLY A 267 21.22 -4.36 -8.43
N LYS A 268 20.88 -4.33 -9.73
CA LYS A 268 20.29 -5.49 -10.41
C LYS A 268 21.22 -6.71 -10.31
N ILE A 269 20.64 -7.87 -10.00
CA ILE A 269 21.36 -9.14 -9.91
C ILE A 269 21.39 -9.83 -11.27
N HIS A 270 22.57 -10.22 -11.72
CA HIS A 270 22.79 -10.94 -12.99
C HIS A 270 23.29 -12.37 -12.80
N SER A 271 23.70 -12.74 -11.58
CA SER A 271 24.22 -14.08 -11.29
C SER A 271 24.20 -14.43 -9.80
N ASP A 272 24.20 -15.73 -9.48
CA ASP A 272 24.41 -16.22 -8.11
C ASP A 272 25.73 -15.72 -7.50
N ALA A 273 26.79 -15.61 -8.30
CA ALA A 273 28.07 -15.06 -7.85
C ALA A 273 27.94 -13.62 -7.36
N GLN A 274 27.07 -12.82 -8.00
CA GLN A 274 26.77 -11.45 -7.56
C GLN A 274 25.95 -11.44 -6.27
N LEU A 275 24.98 -12.36 -6.10
CA LEU A 275 24.28 -12.52 -4.82
C LEU A 275 25.25 -12.82 -3.67
N HIS A 276 26.23 -13.71 -3.90
CA HIS A 276 27.26 -14.04 -2.92
C HIS A 276 28.19 -12.86 -2.63
N GLN A 277 28.57 -12.10 -3.66
CA GLN A 277 29.37 -10.89 -3.47
C GLN A 277 28.64 -9.86 -2.60
N TYR A 278 27.36 -9.59 -2.89
CA TYR A 278 26.54 -8.64 -2.13
C TYR A 278 26.32 -9.10 -0.69
N ARG A 279 26.11 -10.41 -0.47
CA ARG A 279 26.11 -11.01 0.87
C ARG A 279 27.41 -10.72 1.63
N ASP A 280 28.55 -10.98 1.01
CA ASP A 280 29.85 -10.87 1.68
C ASP A 280 30.22 -9.41 1.97
N ASP A 281 29.83 -8.49 1.10
CA ASP A 281 30.05 -7.06 1.32
C ASP A 281 29.12 -6.50 2.42
N GLU A 282 27.85 -6.86 2.40
CA GLU A 282 26.91 -6.51 3.48
C GLU A 282 27.37 -7.09 4.83
N ALA A 283 27.82 -8.34 4.86
CA ALA A 283 28.30 -8.98 6.08
C ALA A 283 29.48 -8.24 6.73
N LYS A 284 30.39 -7.67 5.93
CA LYS A 284 31.50 -6.83 6.44
C LYS A 284 30.96 -5.57 7.12
N VAL A 285 30.05 -4.87 6.45
CA VAL A 285 29.41 -3.65 6.99
C VAL A 285 28.67 -3.95 8.30
N LEU A 286 27.90 -5.04 8.33
CA LEU A 286 27.14 -5.43 9.52
C LEU A 286 28.02 -5.92 10.68
N ALA A 287 29.19 -6.51 10.41
CA ALA A 287 30.12 -6.94 11.44
C ALA A 287 30.77 -5.75 12.18
N GLU A 288 30.95 -4.61 11.51
CA GLU A 288 31.53 -3.40 12.09
C GLU A 288 30.48 -2.48 12.74
N SER A 289 29.20 -2.73 12.47
CA SER A 289 28.09 -1.89 12.95
C SER A 289 27.74 -2.14 14.41
N THR A 290 27.67 -1.08 15.21
CA THR A 290 27.10 -1.10 16.57
C THR A 290 25.64 -0.58 16.64
N GLY A 291 25.13 -0.07 15.51
CA GLY A 291 23.90 0.73 15.47
C GLY A 291 24.01 2.06 16.24
N PRO A 292 22.89 2.78 16.43
CA PRO A 292 22.87 4.04 17.16
C PRO A 292 23.40 3.89 18.58
N THR A 293 24.33 4.76 18.96
CA THR A 293 24.95 4.72 20.28
C THR A 293 23.95 5.07 21.38
N SER A 294 22.92 5.88 21.09
CA SER A 294 21.88 6.31 22.03
C SER A 294 20.91 5.20 22.47
N PHE A 295 20.96 4.02 21.85
CA PHE A 295 20.04 2.92 22.09
C PHE A 295 20.52 2.01 23.22
N ASN A 296 19.64 1.68 24.16
CA ASN A 296 19.86 0.58 25.11
C ASN A 296 19.59 -0.79 24.45
N ARG A 297 19.43 -1.86 25.25
CA ARG A 297 19.19 -3.23 24.76
C ARG A 297 17.83 -3.41 24.07
N PHE A 298 16.84 -2.59 24.40
CA PHE A 298 15.54 -2.56 23.71
C PHE A 298 15.50 -1.50 22.61
N GLY A 299 16.51 -0.64 22.47
CA GLY A 299 16.47 0.49 21.54
C GLY A 299 15.85 1.76 22.12
N GLY A 300 15.57 1.81 23.43
CA GLY A 300 15.20 3.02 24.17
C GLY A 300 16.36 3.99 24.36
N TRP A 301 16.04 5.24 24.67
CA TRP A 301 16.99 6.33 24.83
C TRP A 301 17.80 6.18 26.12
N LYS A 302 19.00 5.58 26.00
CA LYS A 302 19.87 5.28 27.15
C LYS A 302 20.32 6.53 27.90
N ASP A 303 20.53 7.63 27.17
CA ASP A 303 21.06 8.90 27.69
C ASP A 303 19.92 9.85 28.12
N GLY A 304 18.67 9.42 27.95
CA GLY A 304 17.48 10.19 28.30
C GLY A 304 17.11 10.09 29.79
N PRO A 305 16.14 10.90 30.24
CA PRO A 305 15.60 10.79 31.59
C PRO A 305 15.04 9.38 31.85
N GLN A 306 15.54 8.74 32.90
CA GLN A 306 15.14 7.39 33.31
C GLN A 306 13.80 7.39 34.07
N ARG A 307 13.04 6.31 33.91
CA ARG A 307 11.80 6.02 34.62
C ARG A 307 11.93 4.71 35.40
N ASP A 308 10.90 4.42 36.19
CA ASP A 308 10.82 3.15 36.88
C ASP A 308 10.74 2.01 35.87
N ARG A 309 11.57 1.00 36.13
CA ARG A 309 11.59 -0.27 35.41
C ARG A 309 10.26 -0.99 35.59
N ALA A 310 9.78 -1.60 34.53
CA ALA A 310 8.57 -2.41 34.54
C ALA A 310 8.83 -3.69 33.75
N LYS A 311 7.96 -4.70 33.91
CA LYS A 311 8.09 -5.93 33.13
C LYS A 311 7.87 -5.69 31.64
N PHE A 312 6.94 -4.80 31.29
CA PHE A 312 6.49 -4.57 29.92
C PHE A 312 6.69 -3.12 29.50
N PHE A 313 6.59 -2.90 28.18
CA PHE A 313 6.42 -1.57 27.63
C PHE A 313 5.15 -0.91 28.17
N ARG A 314 5.19 0.41 28.33
CA ARG A 314 4.08 1.22 28.84
C ARG A 314 4.09 2.60 28.20
N VAL A 315 3.03 3.37 28.43
CA VAL A 315 2.92 4.75 27.93
C VAL A 315 3.00 5.76 29.08
N GLU A 316 3.65 6.89 28.86
CA GLU A 316 3.60 8.05 29.75
C GLU A 316 3.53 9.35 28.93
N LYS A 317 2.83 10.34 29.48
CA LYS A 317 2.89 11.72 28.99
C LYS A 317 3.80 12.54 29.89
N HIS A 318 4.71 13.31 29.29
CA HIS A 318 5.63 14.17 30.01
C HIS A 318 5.82 15.48 29.25
N ASP A 319 5.65 16.59 29.97
CA ASP A 319 5.74 17.96 29.44
C ASP A 319 4.91 18.15 28.17
N GLY A 320 3.70 17.57 28.13
CA GLY A 320 2.83 17.66 26.95
C GLY A 320 3.07 16.60 25.87
N VAL A 321 4.16 15.82 25.96
CA VAL A 321 4.58 14.84 24.94
C VAL A 321 4.38 13.41 25.41
N TRP A 322 3.72 12.60 24.59
CA TRP A 322 3.60 11.16 24.81
C TRP A 322 4.87 10.40 24.41
N TRP A 323 5.19 9.38 25.21
CA TRP A 323 6.28 8.44 25.01
C TRP A 323 5.83 7.02 25.31
N LEU A 324 6.39 6.05 24.59
CA LEU A 324 6.52 4.70 25.14
C LEU A 324 7.68 4.71 26.14
N ILE A 325 7.64 3.87 27.18
CA ILE A 325 8.82 3.55 27.98
C ILE A 325 9.06 2.05 27.93
N ASP A 326 10.32 1.68 27.73
CA ASP A 326 10.75 0.29 27.64
C ASP A 326 10.87 -0.38 29.01
N PRO A 327 11.04 -1.71 29.08
CA PRO A 327 11.12 -2.43 30.36
C PRO A 327 12.30 -1.98 31.26
N ASP A 328 13.36 -1.40 30.69
CA ASP A 328 14.49 -0.88 31.46
C ASP A 328 14.25 0.55 31.98
N GLY A 329 13.08 1.15 31.69
CA GLY A 329 12.67 2.48 32.14
C GLY A 329 13.13 3.61 31.22
N CYS A 330 13.69 3.31 30.05
CA CYS A 330 14.12 4.35 29.11
C CYS A 330 12.93 4.80 28.25
N ARG A 331 12.89 6.10 27.90
CA ARG A 331 11.97 6.60 26.89
C ARG A 331 12.22 5.89 25.57
N PHE A 332 11.15 5.48 24.90
CA PHE A 332 11.17 4.71 23.68
C PHE A 332 10.29 5.41 22.64
N TRP A 333 10.78 5.45 21.41
CA TRP A 333 10.00 5.85 20.24
C TRP A 333 10.12 4.72 19.23
N SER A 334 8.99 4.14 18.83
CA SER A 334 8.97 2.92 18.02
C SER A 334 9.25 3.24 16.56
N HIS A 335 10.50 3.05 16.15
CA HIS A 335 10.94 3.16 14.77
C HIS A 335 11.00 1.76 14.14
N GLY A 336 9.91 1.36 13.48
CA GLY A 336 9.71 -0.03 13.07
C GLY A 336 9.46 -0.26 11.58
N ILE A 337 9.47 -1.53 11.21
CA ILE A 337 9.22 -2.01 9.85
C ILE A 337 8.34 -3.25 9.89
N ASP A 338 7.29 -3.25 9.07
CA ASP A 338 6.33 -4.35 8.92
C ASP A 338 6.91 -5.44 8.00
N SER A 339 6.34 -6.63 8.14
CA SER A 339 6.59 -7.81 7.30
C SER A 339 8.06 -8.21 7.21
N VAL A 340 8.82 -8.17 8.32
CA VAL A 340 10.15 -8.81 8.37
C VAL A 340 9.96 -10.32 8.33
N SER A 341 9.78 -10.82 7.11
CA SER A 341 9.26 -12.14 6.83
C SER A 341 9.71 -12.62 5.45
N THR A 342 9.84 -13.93 5.29
CA THR A 342 10.17 -14.54 4.01
C THR A 342 8.93 -14.97 3.22
N ARG A 343 7.72 -14.68 3.72
CA ARG A 343 6.45 -15.18 3.16
C ARG A 343 5.82 -14.29 2.08
N PHE A 344 6.20 -13.01 2.00
CA PHE A 344 5.55 -12.02 1.13
C PHE A 344 6.11 -11.93 -0.30
N GLY A 345 7.07 -12.79 -0.67
CA GLY A 345 7.72 -12.77 -2.00
C GLY A 345 7.03 -13.62 -3.08
N GLY A 346 5.78 -14.05 -2.87
CA GLY A 346 5.06 -14.96 -3.76
C GLY A 346 4.32 -14.25 -4.90
N THR A 347 4.49 -14.71 -6.13
CA THR A 347 3.69 -14.30 -7.31
C THR A 347 3.00 -15.50 -7.96
N GLY A 348 1.78 -15.32 -8.47
CA GLY A 348 1.03 -16.38 -9.15
C GLY A 348 1.67 -16.79 -10.47
N THR A 349 2.10 -18.04 -10.60
CA THR A 349 2.70 -18.54 -11.86
C THR A 349 1.66 -19.21 -12.75
N GLN A 350 0.64 -19.82 -12.16
CA GLN A 350 -0.44 -20.47 -12.90
C GLN A 350 -1.24 -19.45 -13.71
N HIS A 351 -1.54 -19.79 -14.97
CA HIS A 351 -2.18 -18.91 -15.97
C HIS A 351 -1.32 -17.75 -16.49
N ARG A 352 -0.09 -17.61 -15.99
CA ARG A 352 0.84 -16.52 -16.34
C ARG A 352 2.25 -17.07 -16.59
N GLU A 353 2.35 -18.35 -16.95
CA GLU A 353 3.61 -19.08 -17.06
C GLU A 353 4.56 -18.42 -18.08
N THR A 354 4.02 -17.82 -19.14
CA THR A 354 4.78 -17.10 -20.18
C THR A 354 5.50 -15.86 -19.67
N TYR A 355 5.19 -15.37 -18.47
CA TYR A 355 5.83 -14.17 -17.92
C TYR A 355 7.25 -14.48 -17.44
N PHE A 356 7.51 -15.74 -17.09
CA PHE A 356 8.67 -16.14 -16.32
C PHE A 356 9.67 -16.93 -17.17
N ARG A 357 10.92 -16.48 -17.18
CA ARG A 357 12.04 -17.21 -17.77
C ARG A 357 12.60 -18.18 -16.74
N ASN A 358 12.87 -19.42 -17.15
CA ASN A 358 13.60 -20.42 -16.36
C ASN A 358 13.01 -20.68 -14.96
N LEU A 359 11.68 -20.80 -14.85
CA LEU A 359 11.06 -21.30 -13.62
C LEU A 359 11.68 -22.66 -13.22
N PRO A 360 12.09 -22.86 -11.95
CA PRO A 360 12.77 -24.08 -11.56
C PRO A 360 11.89 -25.32 -11.67
N SER A 361 12.50 -26.48 -11.98
CA SER A 361 11.80 -27.76 -11.85
C SER A 361 11.42 -28.03 -10.38
N LYS A 362 10.24 -28.60 -10.16
CA LYS A 362 9.72 -28.93 -8.82
C LYS A 362 10.58 -29.99 -8.10
N GLU A 363 11.35 -30.76 -8.85
CA GLU A 363 12.27 -31.78 -8.38
C GLU A 363 13.66 -31.21 -7.97
N SER A 364 13.94 -29.95 -8.32
CA SER A 364 15.18 -29.27 -7.90
C SER A 364 15.07 -28.75 -6.46
N PRO A 365 16.19 -28.43 -5.78
CA PRO A 365 16.13 -27.78 -4.46
C PRO A 365 15.33 -26.48 -4.45
N LEU A 366 15.28 -25.74 -5.56
CA LEU A 366 14.46 -24.53 -5.69
C LEU A 366 12.97 -24.82 -5.87
N GLY A 367 12.60 -26.06 -6.21
CA GLY A 367 11.20 -26.50 -6.31
C GLY A 367 10.42 -26.39 -5.00
N GLN A 368 11.10 -26.31 -3.84
CA GLN A 368 10.49 -26.14 -2.52
C GLN A 368 9.75 -24.80 -2.33
N PHE A 369 9.97 -23.83 -3.22
CA PHE A 369 9.39 -22.48 -3.12
C PHE A 369 8.09 -22.30 -3.92
N TYR A 370 7.57 -23.37 -4.52
CA TYR A 370 6.19 -23.42 -5.00
C TYR A 370 5.21 -23.65 -3.85
N PHE A 371 4.08 -22.96 -3.87
CA PHE A 371 3.00 -23.16 -2.91
C PHE A 371 1.63 -22.87 -3.52
N GLN A 372 0.57 -23.37 -2.89
CA GLN A 372 -0.82 -23.08 -3.29
C GLN A 372 -1.35 -21.92 -2.43
N SER A 373 -1.90 -20.89 -3.08
CA SER A 373 -2.64 -19.84 -2.37
C SER A 373 -4.13 -20.12 -2.42
N THR A 374 -4.79 -19.96 -1.27
CA THR A 374 -6.26 -20.00 -1.12
C THR A 374 -6.86 -18.61 -0.95
N TRP A 375 -6.05 -17.56 -1.10
CA TRP A 375 -6.46 -16.17 -0.95
C TRP A 375 -6.03 -15.36 -2.18
N ALA A 376 -6.95 -14.54 -2.69
CA ALA A 376 -6.71 -13.66 -3.82
C ALA A 376 -7.78 -12.58 -3.93
N PHE A 377 -7.41 -11.51 -4.64
CA PHE A 377 -8.32 -10.52 -5.19
C PHE A 377 -8.04 -10.36 -6.69
N GLY A 378 -8.82 -9.53 -7.38
CA GLY A 378 -8.59 -9.21 -8.79
C GLY A 378 -8.54 -10.46 -9.67
N PHE A 379 -7.48 -10.58 -10.46
CA PHE A 379 -7.30 -11.66 -11.44
C PHE A 379 -7.38 -13.08 -10.85
N TYR A 380 -7.07 -13.30 -9.58
CA TYR A 380 -7.12 -14.65 -8.99
C TYR A 380 -8.35 -14.90 -8.10
N ALA A 381 -9.27 -13.94 -7.96
CA ALA A 381 -10.37 -14.00 -6.99
C ALA A 381 -11.29 -15.24 -7.16
N ASP A 382 -11.55 -15.66 -8.40
CA ASP A 382 -12.36 -16.83 -8.77
C ASP A 382 -11.50 -18.05 -9.16
N ARG A 383 -10.20 -18.01 -8.88
CA ARG A 383 -9.21 -19.02 -9.30
C ARG A 383 -8.51 -19.69 -8.12
N ILE A 384 -9.09 -19.61 -6.92
CA ILE A 384 -8.55 -20.26 -5.72
C ILE A 384 -8.92 -21.76 -5.65
N PRO A 385 -8.01 -22.67 -5.25
CA PRO A 385 -6.58 -22.42 -5.06
C PRO A 385 -5.81 -22.32 -6.39
N PHE A 386 -4.71 -21.56 -6.38
CA PHE A 386 -3.78 -21.43 -7.52
C PHE A 386 -2.32 -21.52 -7.08
N GLU A 387 -1.45 -21.91 -8.02
CA GLU A 387 -0.01 -22.02 -7.76
C GLU A 387 0.73 -20.68 -7.82
N MET A 388 1.56 -20.44 -6.80
CA MET A 388 2.49 -19.31 -6.69
C MET A 388 3.93 -19.82 -6.54
N TYR A 389 4.89 -18.96 -6.89
CA TYR A 389 6.32 -19.17 -6.63
C TYR A 389 6.90 -18.01 -5.83
N ASN A 390 7.65 -18.31 -4.76
CA ASN A 390 8.27 -17.32 -3.88
C ASN A 390 9.73 -17.04 -4.28
N PHE A 391 9.93 -16.04 -5.15
CA PHE A 391 11.26 -15.69 -5.64
C PHE A 391 12.16 -15.13 -4.53
N TYR A 392 11.63 -14.37 -3.58
CA TYR A 392 12.41 -13.83 -2.46
C TYR A 392 13.04 -14.95 -1.62
N ALA A 393 12.25 -15.94 -1.20
CA ALA A 393 12.75 -17.10 -0.45
C ALA A 393 13.74 -17.94 -1.29
N ALA A 394 13.47 -18.09 -2.60
CA ALA A 394 14.41 -18.74 -3.51
C ALA A 394 15.75 -17.99 -3.62
N ASN A 395 15.73 -16.66 -3.63
CA ASN A 395 16.94 -15.83 -3.66
C ASN A 395 17.71 -15.88 -2.33
N LEU A 396 17.02 -15.94 -1.18
CA LEU A 396 17.64 -16.22 0.10
C LEU A 396 18.34 -17.60 0.09
N PHE A 397 17.71 -18.63 -0.48
CA PHE A 397 18.33 -19.94 -0.65
C PHE A 397 19.56 -19.91 -1.56
N ARG A 398 19.51 -19.18 -2.70
CA ARG A 398 20.68 -18.97 -3.56
C ARG A 398 21.81 -18.26 -2.81
N LYS A 399 21.48 -17.25 -2.01
CA LYS A 399 22.43 -16.40 -1.28
C LYS A 399 23.11 -17.14 -0.11
N TYR A 400 22.37 -17.96 0.64
CA TYR A 400 22.82 -18.54 1.91
C TYR A 400 22.84 -20.08 1.95
N GLY A 401 22.36 -20.75 0.92
CA GLY A 401 22.22 -22.22 0.88
C GLY A 401 21.19 -22.74 1.88
N GLU A 402 21.37 -23.98 2.35
CA GLU A 402 20.44 -24.66 3.26
C GLU A 402 20.15 -23.91 4.57
N ASN A 403 21.05 -23.02 5.00
CA ASN A 403 20.92 -22.26 6.25
C ASN A 403 20.18 -20.92 6.09
N TRP A 404 19.56 -20.67 4.93
CA TRP A 404 18.97 -19.37 4.58
C TRP A 404 17.98 -18.82 5.60
N LYS A 405 17.16 -19.65 6.24
CA LYS A 405 16.23 -19.20 7.29
C LYS A 405 16.98 -18.60 8.48
N SER A 406 17.96 -19.33 9.01
CA SER A 406 18.74 -18.88 10.15
C SER A 406 19.59 -17.64 9.83
N GLU A 407 20.16 -17.56 8.63
CA GLU A 407 20.92 -16.39 8.21
C GLU A 407 19.99 -15.19 7.95
N PHE A 408 18.81 -15.38 7.37
CA PHE A 408 17.79 -14.33 7.26
C PHE A 408 17.46 -13.75 8.63
N THR A 409 17.10 -14.59 9.59
CA THR A 409 16.72 -14.10 10.93
C THR A 409 17.85 -13.32 11.60
N LYS A 410 19.07 -13.87 11.57
CA LYS A 410 20.25 -13.21 12.14
C LYS A 410 20.53 -11.87 11.46
N THR A 411 20.51 -11.87 10.13
CA THR A 411 20.79 -10.69 9.30
C THR A 411 19.71 -9.62 9.48
N ALA A 412 18.44 -9.99 9.63
CA ALA A 412 17.34 -9.07 9.89
C ALA A 412 17.59 -8.24 11.17
N HIS A 413 17.97 -8.88 12.28
CA HIS A 413 18.31 -8.14 13.51
C HIS A 413 19.55 -7.24 13.34
N GLN A 414 20.59 -7.72 12.65
CA GLN A 414 21.79 -6.92 12.38
C GLN A 414 21.46 -5.70 11.51
N ARG A 415 20.65 -5.89 10.46
CA ARG A 415 20.13 -4.85 9.58
C ARG A 415 19.35 -3.82 10.37
N LEU A 416 18.29 -4.21 11.09
CA LEU A 416 17.46 -3.25 11.83
C LEU A 416 18.31 -2.42 12.80
N ARG A 417 19.23 -3.06 13.55
CA ARG A 417 20.14 -2.33 14.44
C ARG A 417 21.07 -1.39 13.68
N HIS A 418 21.68 -1.84 12.57
CA HIS A 418 22.56 -1.03 11.73
C HIS A 418 21.84 0.15 11.08
N TRP A 419 20.60 -0.06 10.63
CA TRP A 419 19.76 0.95 10.00
C TRP A 419 19.19 1.96 11.01
N GLY A 420 19.38 1.74 12.30
CA GLY A 420 18.84 2.62 13.35
C GLY A 420 17.34 2.44 13.61
N MET A 421 16.80 1.27 13.25
CA MET A 421 15.45 0.84 13.60
C MET A 421 15.48 0.04 14.90
N ASN A 422 14.38 0.07 15.67
CA ASN A 422 14.29 -0.58 16.97
C ASN A 422 13.01 -1.41 17.19
N THR A 423 12.19 -1.61 16.15
CA THR A 423 10.96 -2.39 16.26
C THR A 423 10.75 -3.32 15.06
N LEU A 424 10.47 -4.59 15.32
CA LEU A 424 9.86 -5.52 14.37
C LEU A 424 8.35 -5.31 14.43
N ALA A 425 7.77 -4.71 13.39
CA ALA A 425 6.36 -4.33 13.41
C ALA A 425 5.47 -5.48 12.88
N SER A 426 4.24 -5.17 12.46
CA SER A 426 3.21 -6.15 12.11
C SER A 426 3.70 -7.16 11.09
N TRP A 427 3.15 -8.38 11.13
CA TRP A 427 3.42 -9.44 10.15
C TRP A 427 4.88 -9.91 10.05
N SER A 428 5.75 -9.53 10.98
CA SER A 428 7.08 -10.12 11.12
C SER A 428 6.99 -11.59 11.56
N ASP A 429 7.92 -12.44 11.11
CA ASP A 429 7.90 -13.87 11.44
C ASP A 429 8.27 -14.11 12.91
N SER A 430 7.58 -15.05 13.57
CA SER A 430 7.86 -15.41 14.97
C SER A 430 9.25 -15.98 15.19
N GLU A 431 9.76 -16.73 14.21
CA GLU A 431 11.14 -17.22 14.17
C GLU A 431 12.16 -16.07 14.26
N VAL A 432 11.77 -14.84 13.86
CA VAL A 432 12.57 -13.63 14.02
C VAL A 432 12.38 -13.00 15.38
N TYR A 433 11.16 -12.56 15.71
CA TYR A 433 10.97 -11.75 16.91
C TYR A 433 11.22 -12.51 18.23
N LEU A 434 11.06 -13.84 18.24
CA LEU A 434 11.34 -14.67 19.42
C LEU A 434 12.83 -14.92 19.68
N GLN A 435 13.73 -14.37 18.85
CA GLN A 435 15.16 -14.33 19.21
C GLN A 435 15.47 -13.29 20.30
N HIS A 436 14.53 -12.43 20.67
CA HIS A 436 14.67 -11.47 21.77
C HIS A 436 15.88 -10.53 21.59
N LYS A 437 16.06 -9.99 20.39
CA LYS A 437 17.13 -9.03 20.05
C LYS A 437 16.62 -7.65 19.65
N THR A 438 15.35 -7.59 19.21
CA THR A 438 14.67 -6.36 18.81
C THR A 438 13.24 -6.45 19.33
N PRO A 439 12.72 -5.42 20.02
CA PRO A 439 11.31 -5.37 20.39
C PRO A 439 10.39 -5.59 19.21
N TYR A 440 9.18 -6.08 19.47
CA TYR A 440 8.22 -6.36 18.43
C TYR A 440 6.79 -6.04 18.82
N VAL A 441 5.90 -5.97 17.84
CA VAL A 441 4.44 -5.95 18.06
C VAL A 441 3.86 -7.29 17.66
N ALA A 442 2.93 -7.80 18.45
CA ALA A 442 2.12 -8.95 18.09
C ALA A 442 0.89 -8.48 17.29
N PHE A 443 0.38 -9.35 16.43
CA PHE A 443 -0.78 -9.08 15.59
C PHE A 443 -1.69 -10.30 15.58
N PHE A 444 -2.99 -10.09 15.75
CA PHE A 444 -4.00 -11.11 15.50
C PHE A 444 -5.26 -10.49 14.92
N ARG A 445 -6.14 -11.35 14.38
CA ARG A 445 -7.45 -10.96 13.87
C ARG A 445 -8.55 -11.68 14.66
N ALA A 446 -9.71 -11.03 14.79
CA ALA A 446 -10.91 -11.70 15.27
C ALA A 446 -11.62 -12.38 14.09
N GLU A 447 -11.31 -13.65 13.87
CA GLU A 447 -11.81 -14.44 12.74
C GLU A 447 -12.83 -15.51 13.18
N ASN A 448 -13.46 -16.20 12.24
CA ASN A 448 -14.41 -17.29 12.52
C ASN A 448 -15.66 -16.88 13.32
N CYS A 449 -16.07 -15.62 13.25
CA CYS A 449 -17.33 -15.13 13.81
C CYS A 449 -18.25 -14.55 12.71
N PRO A 450 -19.57 -14.47 12.95
CA PRO A 450 -20.51 -13.89 11.99
C PRO A 450 -20.17 -12.43 11.66
N THR A 451 -20.27 -12.09 10.38
CA THR A 451 -20.18 -10.70 9.91
C THR A 451 -21.55 -10.04 9.86
N LEU A 452 -21.58 -8.72 10.02
CA LEU A 452 -22.77 -7.88 9.87
C LEU A 452 -23.20 -7.86 8.39
N GLN A 453 -24.32 -8.51 8.04
CA GLN A 453 -24.68 -8.75 6.63
C GLN A 453 -25.07 -7.45 5.90
N GLY A 454 -25.61 -6.48 6.63
CA GLY A 454 -25.94 -5.15 6.12
C GLY A 454 -24.73 -4.21 6.02
N ALA A 455 -23.54 -4.63 6.44
CA ALA A 455 -22.34 -3.80 6.36
C ALA A 455 -21.82 -3.66 4.94
N GLU A 456 -21.38 -2.45 4.59
CA GLU A 456 -20.64 -2.23 3.35
C GLU A 456 -19.33 -3.04 3.37
N LYS A 457 -19.10 -3.82 2.31
CA LYS A 457 -17.89 -4.63 2.17
C LYS A 457 -16.78 -3.82 1.51
N ARG A 458 -15.64 -3.68 2.20
CA ARG A 458 -14.36 -3.23 1.63
C ARG A 458 -13.42 -4.43 1.47
N TRP A 459 -12.21 -4.37 2.02
CA TRP A 459 -11.32 -5.54 2.13
C TRP A 459 -11.89 -6.63 3.04
N THR A 460 -12.61 -6.21 4.08
CA THR A 460 -13.31 -7.06 5.04
C THR A 460 -14.77 -6.61 5.17
N THR A 461 -15.60 -7.49 5.73
CA THR A 461 -16.93 -7.14 6.22
C THR A 461 -16.84 -7.06 7.74
N PHE A 462 -17.45 -6.04 8.34
CA PHE A 462 -17.43 -5.83 9.78
C PHE A 462 -18.06 -7.02 10.52
N VAL A 463 -17.51 -7.40 11.68
CA VAL A 463 -18.05 -8.48 12.53
C VAL A 463 -19.32 -8.05 13.27
N ASP A 464 -20.25 -8.97 13.54
CA ASP A 464 -21.36 -8.73 14.47
C ASP A 464 -20.83 -8.82 15.91
N VAL A 465 -20.52 -7.66 16.50
CA VAL A 465 -19.87 -7.55 17.82
C VAL A 465 -20.74 -8.01 18.98
N PHE A 466 -22.06 -8.14 18.76
CA PHE A 466 -23.02 -8.60 19.76
C PHE A 466 -23.24 -10.11 19.68
N ASP A 467 -22.78 -10.77 18.62
CA ASP A 467 -22.78 -12.24 18.56
C ASP A 467 -21.77 -12.80 19.57
N PRO A 468 -22.14 -13.75 20.44
CA PRO A 468 -21.22 -14.34 21.41
C PRO A 468 -19.94 -14.93 20.79
N GLN A 469 -20.00 -15.36 19.53
CA GLN A 469 -18.83 -15.88 18.81
C GLN A 469 -17.77 -14.81 18.55
N PHE A 470 -18.10 -13.51 18.55
CA PHE A 470 -17.09 -12.46 18.45
C PHE A 470 -16.11 -12.51 19.63
N ARG A 471 -16.60 -12.70 20.86
CA ARG A 471 -15.70 -12.85 22.02
C ARG A 471 -14.84 -14.10 21.89
N THR A 472 -15.41 -15.21 21.42
CA THR A 472 -14.65 -16.44 21.15
C THR A 472 -13.57 -16.20 20.09
N ALA A 473 -13.89 -15.53 19.00
CA ALA A 473 -12.96 -15.15 17.94
C ALA A 473 -11.79 -14.31 18.46
N VAL A 474 -12.06 -13.37 19.37
CA VAL A 474 -11.00 -12.59 20.03
C VAL A 474 -10.09 -13.49 20.87
N ILE A 475 -10.65 -14.42 21.66
CA ILE A 475 -9.87 -15.36 22.49
C ILE A 475 -9.01 -16.27 21.60
N GLU A 476 -9.59 -16.85 20.56
CA GLU A 476 -8.86 -17.69 19.60
C GLU A 476 -7.76 -16.89 18.87
N GLY A 477 -8.05 -15.65 18.50
CA GLY A 477 -7.07 -14.72 17.93
C GLY A 477 -5.89 -14.47 18.87
N ILE A 478 -6.15 -14.22 20.16
CA ILE A 478 -5.11 -14.09 21.18
C ILE A 478 -4.24 -15.35 21.26
N ASP A 479 -4.85 -16.54 21.22
CA ASP A 479 -4.12 -17.82 21.29
C ASP A 479 -3.16 -18.02 20.09
N THR A 480 -3.44 -17.43 18.92
CA THR A 480 -2.52 -17.47 17.77
C THR A 480 -1.18 -16.80 18.04
N CYS A 481 -1.12 -15.89 19.02
CA CYS A 481 0.07 -15.18 19.46
C CYS A 481 0.47 -15.50 20.91
N HIS A 482 0.15 -16.71 21.40
CA HIS A 482 0.42 -17.14 22.79
C HIS A 482 1.88 -16.97 23.24
N GLU A 483 2.86 -17.08 22.32
CA GLU A 483 4.29 -16.86 22.63
C GLU A 483 4.60 -15.41 23.03
N SER A 484 3.75 -14.46 22.62
CA SER A 484 3.85 -13.04 22.96
C SER A 484 3.23 -12.69 24.31
N LEU A 485 2.44 -13.59 24.90
CA LEU A 485 1.79 -13.38 26.19
C LEU A 485 2.84 -13.46 27.32
N GLY A 486 2.99 -12.36 28.05
CA GLY A 486 3.94 -12.28 29.14
C GLY A 486 5.39 -12.06 28.73
N ASP A 487 5.68 -11.88 27.45
CA ASP A 487 7.01 -11.58 26.92
C ASP A 487 7.36 -10.08 27.05
N PRO A 488 8.45 -9.72 27.76
CA PRO A 488 8.89 -8.33 27.90
C PRO A 488 9.36 -7.67 26.59
N TRP A 489 9.66 -8.43 25.53
CA TRP A 489 10.06 -7.88 24.23
C TRP A 489 8.86 -7.47 23.36
N CYS A 490 7.66 -7.95 23.69
CA CYS A 490 6.43 -7.54 23.03
C CYS A 490 5.99 -6.16 23.54
N ILE A 491 5.98 -5.17 22.64
CA ILE A 491 5.49 -3.82 22.90
C ILE A 491 3.98 -3.86 23.18
N GLY A 492 3.24 -4.65 22.41
CA GLY A 492 1.79 -4.75 22.51
C GLY A 492 1.16 -5.48 21.33
N PHE A 493 -0.17 -5.45 21.28
CA PHE A 493 -0.98 -6.19 20.32
C PHE A 493 -1.78 -5.24 19.42
N TYR A 494 -1.54 -5.32 18.12
CA TYR A 494 -2.52 -4.87 17.12
C TYR A 494 -3.60 -5.94 16.95
N VAL A 495 -4.86 -5.49 16.83
CA VAL A 495 -6.02 -6.39 16.66
C VAL A 495 -6.82 -5.94 15.45
N ASP A 496 -6.94 -6.84 14.48
CA ASP A 496 -7.45 -6.54 13.14
C ASP A 496 -6.64 -5.46 12.41
N ASN A 497 -7.06 -5.13 11.18
CA ASN A 497 -6.40 -4.16 10.32
C ASN A 497 -7.43 -3.52 9.39
N GLU A 498 -7.45 -2.19 9.32
CA GLU A 498 -8.21 -1.44 8.31
C GLU A 498 -9.70 -1.81 8.21
N LEU A 499 -10.35 -2.02 9.36
CA LEU A 499 -11.79 -2.18 9.40
C LEU A 499 -12.48 -0.92 8.85
N TYR A 500 -13.57 -1.10 8.10
CA TYR A 500 -14.31 0.01 7.54
C TYR A 500 -15.40 0.50 8.50
N TRP A 501 -15.14 1.61 9.18
CA TRP A 501 -16.01 2.15 10.24
C TRP A 501 -17.12 3.09 9.75
N GLY A 502 -17.14 3.44 8.46
CA GLY A 502 -18.13 4.35 7.88
C GLY A 502 -18.12 5.75 8.51
N ASN A 503 -19.28 6.42 8.51
CA ASN A 503 -19.55 7.65 9.27
C ASN A 503 -20.10 7.33 10.67
N ASN A 504 -20.54 8.34 11.42
CA ASN A 504 -20.94 8.18 12.82
C ASN A 504 -22.19 7.29 13.01
N GLU A 505 -23.08 7.23 12.02
CA GLU A 505 -24.34 6.48 12.05
C GLU A 505 -24.26 5.15 11.30
N SER A 506 -23.18 4.89 10.56
CA SER A 506 -23.06 3.76 9.64
C SER A 506 -23.24 2.40 10.33
N LEU A 507 -22.67 2.19 11.52
CA LEU A 507 -22.79 0.92 12.24
C LEU A 507 -24.26 0.60 12.58
N ALA A 508 -25.03 1.60 13.00
CA ALA A 508 -26.45 1.45 13.28
C ALA A 508 -27.27 1.23 12.00
N LEU A 509 -26.98 1.99 10.94
CA LEU A 509 -27.66 1.83 9.64
C LEU A 509 -27.42 0.44 9.05
N TRP A 510 -26.17 -0.03 9.05
CA TRP A 510 -25.82 -1.39 8.63
C TRP A 510 -26.49 -2.45 9.50
N THR A 511 -26.60 -2.21 10.80
CA THR A 511 -27.32 -3.10 11.71
C THR A 511 -28.81 -3.15 11.38
N LEU A 512 -29.46 -2.02 11.07
CA LEU A 512 -30.86 -2.00 10.65
C LEU A 512 -31.09 -2.71 9.32
N ALA A 513 -30.11 -2.68 8.41
CA ALA A 513 -30.17 -3.41 7.15
C ALA A 513 -29.98 -4.94 7.30
N CYS A 514 -29.66 -5.43 8.49
CA CYS A 514 -29.48 -6.86 8.75
C CYS A 514 -30.81 -7.61 8.95
N PRO A 515 -30.84 -8.93 8.66
CA PRO A 515 -31.97 -9.79 9.01
C PRO A 515 -32.28 -9.83 10.52
N PRO A 516 -33.55 -10.06 10.92
CA PRO A 516 -33.98 -10.09 12.32
C PRO A 516 -33.27 -11.15 13.18
N GLU A 517 -32.64 -12.15 12.57
CA GLU A 517 -31.92 -13.20 13.26
C GLU A 517 -30.56 -12.74 13.82
N GLN A 518 -29.96 -11.69 13.26
CA GLN A 518 -28.63 -11.22 13.68
C GLN A 518 -28.64 -10.66 15.10
N ALA A 519 -27.56 -10.88 15.83
CA ALA A 519 -27.44 -10.47 17.23
C ALA A 519 -27.47 -8.95 17.35
N ALA A 520 -26.72 -8.23 16.51
CA ALA A 520 -26.76 -6.76 16.48
C ALA A 520 -28.16 -6.21 16.23
N LYS A 521 -28.91 -6.78 15.27
CA LYS A 521 -30.29 -6.33 14.96
C LYS A 521 -31.21 -6.51 16.16
N LYS A 522 -31.15 -7.67 16.84
CA LYS A 522 -31.93 -7.93 18.06
C LYS A 522 -31.62 -6.92 19.16
N VAL A 523 -30.34 -6.67 19.42
CA VAL A 523 -29.90 -5.71 20.47
C VAL A 523 -30.35 -4.28 20.14
N PHE A 524 -30.32 -3.89 18.86
CA PHE A 524 -30.78 -2.55 18.48
C PHE A 524 -32.30 -2.41 18.63
N ILE A 525 -33.07 -3.40 18.17
CA ILE A 525 -34.53 -3.40 18.29
C ILE A 525 -34.96 -3.39 19.76
N GLU A 526 -34.27 -4.13 20.63
CA GLU A 526 -34.54 -4.12 22.08
C GLU A 526 -34.30 -2.74 22.70
N GLN A 527 -33.20 -2.06 22.34
CA GLN A 527 -32.97 -0.68 22.80
C GLN A 527 -34.04 0.30 22.35
N LEU A 528 -34.52 0.17 21.11
CA LEU A 528 -35.59 1.02 20.61
C LEU A 528 -36.91 0.73 21.33
N ARG A 529 -37.22 -0.55 21.60
CA ARG A 529 -38.37 -0.96 22.42
C ARG A 529 -38.30 -0.35 23.82
N ASP A 530 -37.13 -0.41 24.46
CA ASP A 530 -36.94 0.14 25.80
C ASP A 530 -37.06 1.66 25.84
N LYS A 531 -36.66 2.37 24.78
CA LYS A 531 -36.73 3.83 24.70
C LYS A 531 -38.15 4.35 24.43
N TYR A 532 -38.87 3.74 23.49
CA TYR A 532 -40.13 4.27 22.97
C TYR A 532 -41.37 3.55 23.49
N GLU A 533 -41.25 2.41 24.15
CA GLU A 533 -42.33 1.53 24.63
C GLU A 533 -43.25 0.94 23.51
N THR A 534 -43.75 1.78 22.60
CA THR A 534 -44.64 1.46 21.47
C THR A 534 -44.00 1.81 20.13
N VAL A 535 -44.37 1.09 19.06
CA VAL A 535 -43.81 1.34 17.72
C VAL A 535 -44.34 2.65 17.13
N GLU A 536 -45.52 3.08 17.57
CA GLU A 536 -46.17 4.32 17.16
C GLU A 536 -45.38 5.55 17.62
N GLU A 537 -44.80 5.51 18.84
CA GLU A 537 -43.93 6.58 19.34
C GLU A 537 -42.62 6.66 18.56
N LEU A 538 -42.03 5.50 18.20
CA LEU A 538 -40.87 5.47 17.30
C LEU A 538 -41.22 6.02 15.92
N ASN A 539 -42.34 5.59 15.34
CA ASN A 539 -42.80 6.05 14.03
C ASN A 539 -42.99 7.58 14.01
N ALA A 540 -43.57 8.14 15.07
CA ALA A 540 -43.72 9.59 15.21
C ALA A 540 -42.36 10.31 15.30
N SER A 541 -41.37 9.72 15.96
CA SER A 541 -40.02 10.28 16.10
C SER A 541 -39.20 10.18 14.81
N TRP A 542 -39.24 9.03 14.13
CA TRP A 542 -38.41 8.74 12.96
C TRP A 542 -39.06 9.15 11.63
N GLY A 543 -40.37 9.43 11.64
CA GLY A 543 -41.14 9.66 10.42
C GLY A 543 -41.34 8.38 9.61
N THR A 544 -41.51 7.23 10.29
CA THR A 544 -41.71 5.91 9.69
C THR A 544 -43.13 5.39 9.91
N GLU A 545 -43.49 4.27 9.28
CA GLU A 545 -44.85 3.69 9.35
C GLU A 545 -44.80 2.16 9.60
N HIS A 546 -44.01 1.72 10.57
CA HIS A 546 -43.93 0.28 10.92
C HIS A 546 -45.19 -0.17 11.66
N GLU A 547 -45.82 -1.27 11.20
CA GLU A 547 -47.06 -1.82 11.80
C GLU A 547 -46.86 -2.45 13.19
N SER A 548 -45.64 -2.87 13.51
CA SER A 548 -45.28 -3.50 14.78
C SER A 548 -43.76 -3.48 14.97
N TRP A 549 -43.31 -3.77 16.19
CA TRP A 549 -41.89 -3.98 16.46
C TRP A 549 -41.27 -5.13 15.65
N ASP A 550 -42.05 -6.16 15.31
CA ASP A 550 -41.58 -7.27 14.49
C ASP A 550 -41.48 -6.88 13.01
N ALA A 551 -42.35 -5.97 12.55
CA ALA A 551 -42.23 -5.37 11.23
C ALA A 551 -40.96 -4.52 11.10
N LEU A 552 -40.63 -3.70 12.11
CA LEU A 552 -39.35 -2.96 12.15
C LEU A 552 -38.14 -3.92 12.22
N ALA A 553 -38.24 -5.00 13.01
CA ALA A 553 -37.17 -6.00 13.10
C ALA A 553 -36.91 -6.71 11.76
N THR A 554 -37.95 -6.93 10.95
CA THR A 554 -37.84 -7.57 9.64
C THR A 554 -37.45 -6.60 8.53
N ALA A 555 -37.75 -5.31 8.70
CA ALA A 555 -37.40 -4.28 7.74
C ALA A 555 -35.88 -4.12 7.59
N THR A 556 -35.43 -4.04 6.34
CA THR A 556 -34.01 -3.82 5.98
C THR A 556 -33.80 -2.44 5.35
N GLN A 557 -34.87 -1.67 5.12
CA GLN A 557 -34.77 -0.27 4.71
C GLN A 557 -34.31 0.56 5.91
N THR A 558 -33.35 1.45 5.68
CA THR A 558 -32.88 2.39 6.69
C THR A 558 -33.82 3.59 6.79
N PRO A 559 -34.01 4.18 7.99
CA PRO A 559 -34.84 5.37 8.17
C PRO A 559 -34.18 6.62 7.57
N ASP A 560 -34.91 7.73 7.59
CA ASP A 560 -34.30 9.05 7.43
C ASP A 560 -33.29 9.30 8.55
N VAL A 561 -32.06 9.64 8.16
CA VAL A 561 -30.93 9.77 9.11
C VAL A 561 -31.10 10.99 10.01
N GLU A 562 -31.70 12.08 9.53
CA GLU A 562 -31.86 13.30 10.32
C GLU A 562 -32.86 13.06 11.47
N ASN A 563 -33.99 12.43 11.17
CA ASN A 563 -35.00 12.13 12.18
C ASN A 563 -34.54 11.08 13.21
N ALA A 564 -33.77 10.08 12.77
CA ALA A 564 -33.31 8.97 13.62
C ALA A 564 -31.89 9.18 14.23
N SER A 565 -31.27 10.34 14.01
CA SER A 565 -29.83 10.57 14.27
C SER A 565 -29.42 10.24 15.71
N GLU A 566 -30.22 10.64 16.71
CA GLU A 566 -29.88 10.42 18.12
C GLU A 566 -29.74 8.92 18.45
N ASP A 567 -30.67 8.09 17.97
CA ASP A 567 -30.68 6.65 18.23
C ASP A 567 -29.62 5.93 17.41
N LEU A 568 -29.46 6.31 16.14
CA LEU A 568 -28.41 5.76 15.28
C LEU A 568 -27.02 6.03 15.87
N LEU A 569 -26.80 7.25 16.38
CA LEU A 569 -25.55 7.63 17.01
C LEU A 569 -25.34 6.91 18.34
N ALA A 570 -26.39 6.80 19.18
CA ALA A 570 -26.31 6.08 20.46
C ALA A 570 -25.94 4.60 20.25
N PHE A 571 -26.59 3.93 19.30
CA PHE A 571 -26.29 2.54 18.99
C PHE A 571 -24.91 2.37 18.36
N SER A 572 -24.50 3.26 17.44
CA SER A 572 -23.16 3.19 16.83
C SER A 572 -22.05 3.35 17.88
N LYS A 573 -22.25 4.21 18.90
CA LYS A 573 -21.35 4.34 20.05
C LYS A 573 -21.28 3.04 20.85
N GLN A 574 -22.42 2.43 21.16
CA GLN A 574 -22.45 1.16 21.88
C GLN A 574 -21.78 0.03 21.08
N PHE A 575 -22.00 -0.04 19.77
CA PHE A 575 -21.37 -1.01 18.90
C PHE A 575 -19.84 -0.87 18.94
N ALA A 576 -19.33 0.35 18.72
CA ALA A 576 -17.89 0.61 18.77
C ALA A 576 -17.30 0.31 20.16
N ASP A 577 -17.98 0.72 21.23
CA ASP A 577 -17.57 0.40 22.61
C ASP A 577 -17.55 -1.11 22.88
N THR A 578 -18.48 -1.86 22.29
CA THR A 578 -18.56 -3.33 22.45
C THR A 578 -17.39 -4.03 21.77
N TYR A 579 -17.01 -3.59 20.56
CA TYR A 579 -15.83 -4.08 19.87
C TYR A 579 -14.57 -3.88 20.71
N PHE A 580 -14.23 -2.60 20.99
CA PHE A 580 -12.98 -2.26 21.66
C PHE A 580 -12.94 -2.74 23.12
N GLY A 581 -14.08 -2.68 23.82
CA GLY A 581 -14.22 -3.15 25.19
C GLY A 581 -14.07 -4.66 25.33
N THR A 582 -14.60 -5.44 24.37
CA THR A 582 -14.41 -6.90 24.36
C THR A 582 -12.95 -7.26 24.15
N VAL A 583 -12.30 -6.65 23.16
CA VAL A 583 -10.86 -6.87 22.88
C VAL A 583 -10.00 -6.50 24.09
N LYS A 584 -10.18 -5.30 24.64
CA LYS A 584 -9.43 -4.85 25.83
C LYS A 584 -9.68 -5.77 27.03
N GLY A 585 -10.92 -6.21 27.23
CA GLY A 585 -11.30 -7.10 28.32
C GLY A 585 -10.63 -8.46 28.25
N GLU A 586 -10.58 -9.10 27.08
CA GLU A 586 -9.92 -10.41 26.93
C GLU A 586 -8.39 -10.28 26.93
N LEU A 587 -7.81 -9.25 26.31
CA LEU A 587 -6.37 -8.98 26.38
C LEU A 587 -5.91 -8.71 27.82
N ALA A 588 -6.68 -7.97 28.62
CA ALA A 588 -6.33 -7.72 30.02
C ALA A 588 -6.28 -9.00 30.88
N LYS A 589 -7.06 -10.04 30.52
CA LYS A 589 -7.02 -11.36 31.18
C LYS A 589 -5.83 -12.18 30.72
N ALA A 590 -5.57 -12.22 29.40
CA ALA A 590 -4.53 -13.07 28.82
C ALA A 590 -3.12 -12.49 28.94
N ALA A 591 -2.99 -11.16 28.83
CA ALA A 591 -1.73 -10.41 28.77
C ALA A 591 -1.74 -9.20 29.73
N PRO A 592 -1.93 -9.39 31.05
CA PRO A 592 -2.07 -8.30 32.00
C PRO A 592 -0.83 -7.39 31.99
N GLY A 593 -1.05 -6.11 31.70
CA GLY A 593 0.00 -5.07 31.67
C GLY A 593 0.69 -4.88 30.32
N GLN A 594 0.38 -5.67 29.29
CA GLN A 594 0.82 -5.41 27.92
C GLN A 594 -0.17 -4.49 27.18
N LEU A 595 0.34 -3.74 26.21
CA LEU A 595 -0.41 -2.68 25.54
C LEU A 595 -1.38 -3.23 24.49
N TYR A 596 -2.60 -2.70 24.48
CA TYR A 596 -3.52 -2.80 23.36
C TYR A 596 -3.32 -1.61 22.41
N LEU A 597 -2.88 -1.90 21.19
CA LEU A 597 -2.45 -0.92 20.19
C LEU A 597 -3.56 -0.57 19.17
N GLY A 598 -4.79 -1.02 19.37
CA GLY A 598 -5.93 -0.75 18.49
C GLY A 598 -5.92 -1.56 17.19
N CYS A 599 -6.61 -1.04 16.17
CA CYS A 599 -6.97 -1.76 14.95
C CYS A 599 -6.53 -1.11 13.62
N ARG A 600 -5.50 -0.25 13.66
CA ARG A 600 -4.82 0.31 12.47
C ARG A 600 -5.81 0.98 11.50
N PHE A 601 -6.36 2.11 11.93
CA PHE A 601 -7.36 2.85 11.15
C PHE A 601 -6.78 3.41 9.84
N ILE A 602 -7.42 3.10 8.72
CA ILE A 602 -7.34 3.85 7.45
C ILE A 602 -8.66 4.57 7.14
N TRP A 603 -9.78 3.99 7.57
CA TRP A 603 -11.11 4.57 7.57
C TRP A 603 -11.62 4.64 8.99
N TYR A 604 -12.15 5.79 9.40
CA TYR A 604 -12.57 6.01 10.77
C TYR A 604 -13.70 7.04 10.85
N SER A 605 -14.48 6.95 11.92
CA SER A 605 -15.48 7.92 12.33
C SER A 605 -15.10 8.50 13.71
N ASP A 606 -15.69 9.64 14.09
CA ASP A 606 -15.45 10.22 15.43
C ASP A 606 -15.87 9.21 16.52
N VAL A 607 -17.01 8.53 16.30
CA VAL A 607 -17.49 7.44 17.15
C VAL A 607 -16.44 6.34 17.36
N ALA A 608 -15.84 5.83 16.28
CA ALA A 608 -14.85 4.77 16.37
C ALA A 608 -13.55 5.24 17.06
N LEU A 609 -13.10 6.47 16.78
CA LEU A 609 -11.88 7.02 17.39
C LEU A 609 -12.05 7.30 18.89
N ARG A 610 -13.23 7.74 19.33
CA ARG A 610 -13.52 7.92 20.76
C ARG A 610 -13.59 6.59 21.50
N ALA A 611 -14.23 5.59 20.91
CA ALA A 611 -14.23 4.24 21.47
C ALA A 611 -12.80 3.67 21.57
N ALA A 612 -12.00 3.80 20.51
CA ALA A 612 -10.58 3.42 20.55
C ALA A 612 -9.81 4.20 21.63
N SER A 613 -10.03 5.50 21.77
CA SER A 613 -9.37 6.32 22.80
C SER A 613 -9.73 5.88 24.23
N LYS A 614 -10.97 5.42 24.43
CA LYS A 614 -11.46 4.91 25.72
C LYS A 614 -10.78 3.59 26.12
N PHE A 615 -10.56 2.66 25.20
CA PHE A 615 -10.15 1.29 25.52
C PHE A 615 -8.70 0.95 25.15
N CYS A 616 -8.16 1.53 24.08
CA CYS A 616 -6.78 1.29 23.66
C CYS A 616 -5.80 2.03 24.57
N ASP A 617 -4.63 1.43 24.78
CA ASP A 617 -3.52 2.10 25.45
C ASP A 617 -2.78 3.02 24.46
N VAL A 618 -2.76 2.64 23.18
CA VAL A 618 -2.26 3.43 22.04
C VAL A 618 -3.26 3.32 20.88
N VAL A 619 -3.62 4.44 20.25
CA VAL A 619 -4.49 4.44 19.06
C VAL A 619 -3.63 4.35 17.80
N SER A 620 -3.97 3.48 16.85
CA SER A 620 -3.16 3.23 15.66
C SER A 620 -3.83 3.63 14.35
N PHE A 621 -3.02 4.15 13.42
CA PHE A 621 -3.47 4.58 12.10
C PHE A 621 -2.52 4.09 11.01
N ASN A 622 -3.04 3.72 9.86
CA ASN A 622 -2.28 3.57 8.62
C ASN A 622 -2.34 4.91 7.87
N GLN A 623 -1.19 5.46 7.47
CA GLN A 623 -1.06 6.83 6.99
C GLN A 623 -0.20 6.90 5.72
N TYR A 624 -0.84 6.66 4.58
CA TYR A 624 -0.25 6.76 3.25
C TYR A 624 -0.29 8.21 2.74
N ARG A 625 0.58 9.06 3.30
CA ARG A 625 0.72 10.50 2.96
C ARG A 625 2.14 11.00 3.24
N TYR A 626 2.49 12.19 2.75
CA TYR A 626 3.87 12.74 2.89
C TYR A 626 4.19 13.37 4.25
N SER A 627 3.18 13.62 5.09
CA SER A 627 3.32 14.27 6.41
C SER A 627 2.22 13.82 7.36
N VAL A 628 2.54 13.73 8.65
CA VAL A 628 1.58 13.49 9.74
C VAL A 628 1.58 14.60 10.79
N ALA A 629 2.02 15.80 10.43
CA ALA A 629 2.05 16.95 11.34
C ALA A 629 0.65 17.32 11.89
N ASP A 630 -0.39 17.13 11.08
CA ASP A 630 -1.80 17.38 11.38
C ASP A 630 -2.53 16.16 12.00
N LEU A 631 -1.84 15.02 12.22
CA LEU A 631 -2.49 13.82 12.76
C LEU A 631 -2.94 14.07 14.21
N GLN A 632 -4.25 14.00 14.44
CA GLN A 632 -4.86 14.28 15.73
C GLN A 632 -6.01 13.32 16.02
N LEU A 633 -6.36 13.19 17.30
CA LEU A 633 -7.58 12.52 17.74
C LEU A 633 -8.72 13.54 17.83
N PRO A 634 -9.99 13.09 17.94
CA PRO A 634 -11.11 13.97 18.20
C PRO A 634 -10.86 14.94 19.36
N GLU A 635 -11.45 16.13 19.28
CA GLU A 635 -11.32 17.13 20.33
C GLU A 635 -11.74 16.54 21.70
N GLY A 636 -10.93 16.83 22.72
CA GLY A 636 -11.07 16.30 24.07
C GLY A 636 -10.32 14.99 24.32
N GLU A 637 -9.95 14.23 23.29
CA GLU A 637 -9.23 12.97 23.47
C GLU A 637 -7.71 13.21 23.59
N ASP A 638 -7.07 12.58 24.58
CA ASP A 638 -5.63 12.67 24.83
C ASP A 638 -5.00 11.29 25.00
N LYS A 639 -4.66 10.66 23.88
CA LYS A 639 -3.98 9.35 23.83
C LYS A 639 -2.75 9.39 22.93
N PRO A 640 -1.75 8.52 23.21
CA PRO A 640 -0.64 8.31 22.30
C PRO A 640 -1.12 7.65 21.01
N ILE A 641 -0.48 8.03 19.91
CA ILE A 641 -0.76 7.56 18.56
C ILE A 641 0.44 6.78 18.03
N ILE A 642 0.20 5.68 17.32
CA ILE A 642 1.24 5.00 16.54
C ILE A 642 0.82 4.91 15.07
N VAL A 643 1.71 5.25 14.15
CA VAL A 643 1.46 5.03 12.73
C VAL A 643 1.84 3.58 12.42
N GLY A 644 0.85 2.75 12.12
CA GLY A 644 1.00 1.33 11.84
C GLY A 644 1.53 1.02 10.45
N GLU A 645 1.30 1.89 9.47
CA GLU A 645 1.82 1.77 8.10
C GLU A 645 2.06 3.14 7.49
N PHE A 646 3.17 3.27 6.76
CA PHE A 646 3.39 4.29 5.75
C PHE A 646 4.48 3.78 4.80
N HIS A 647 4.51 4.28 3.56
CA HIS A 647 5.63 4.04 2.65
C HIS A 647 5.68 5.07 1.52
N PHE A 648 6.76 4.99 0.75
CA PHE A 648 6.99 5.66 -0.51
C PHE A 648 7.69 4.68 -1.44
N GLY A 649 7.45 4.79 -2.74
CA GLY A 649 8.08 3.94 -3.74
C GLY A 649 8.37 4.69 -5.03
N ALA A 650 9.37 4.23 -5.76
CA ALA A 650 9.82 4.82 -7.02
C ALA A 650 10.13 3.73 -8.05
N LEU A 651 10.12 4.10 -9.33
CA LEU A 651 10.19 3.15 -10.44
C LEU A 651 11.58 3.01 -11.06
N ASP A 652 12.59 3.65 -10.48
CA ASP A 652 13.98 3.62 -10.97
C ASP A 652 14.74 2.33 -10.60
N ARG A 653 14.03 1.28 -10.15
CA ARG A 653 14.57 -0.03 -9.74
C ARG A 653 13.77 -1.22 -10.30
N GLY A 654 13.17 -1.07 -11.47
CA GLY A 654 12.65 -2.18 -12.28
C GLY A 654 11.28 -2.75 -11.89
N LEU A 655 10.53 -2.06 -11.03
CA LEU A 655 9.12 -2.35 -10.76
C LEU A 655 8.21 -1.41 -11.57
N PHE A 656 6.91 -1.72 -11.61
CA PHE A 656 5.94 -0.99 -12.44
C PHE A 656 4.95 -0.14 -11.64
N HIS A 657 4.82 -0.38 -10.34
CA HIS A 657 3.95 0.40 -9.49
C HIS A 657 4.76 1.03 -8.35
N PRO A 658 4.74 2.36 -8.18
CA PRO A 658 5.51 3.00 -7.11
C PRO A 658 4.81 2.77 -5.78
N THR A 659 3.53 3.12 -5.71
CA THR A 659 2.56 3.04 -4.61
C THR A 659 1.50 4.13 -4.89
N LYS A 660 0.49 4.32 -4.04
CA LYS A 660 -0.37 5.50 -4.00
C LYS A 660 0.35 6.80 -3.58
N VAL A 661 1.55 6.70 -2.97
CA VAL A 661 2.36 7.86 -2.50
C VAL A 661 3.73 7.88 -3.19
N PRO A 662 3.79 8.19 -4.49
CA PRO A 662 4.98 7.94 -5.31
C PRO A 662 6.13 8.93 -5.07
N ALA A 663 7.34 8.41 -4.94
CA ALA A 663 8.58 9.17 -5.05
C ALA A 663 9.07 9.19 -6.52
N LYS A 664 10.01 10.10 -6.82
CA LYS A 664 10.53 10.30 -8.19
C LYS A 664 11.58 9.26 -8.54
N ASN A 665 12.44 8.97 -7.58
CA ASN A 665 13.58 8.04 -7.62
C ASN A 665 13.93 7.64 -6.17
N GLN A 666 14.93 6.78 -5.98
CA GLN A 666 15.33 6.34 -4.63
C GLN A 666 15.84 7.49 -3.74
N GLU A 667 16.46 8.53 -4.29
CA GLU A 667 16.87 9.71 -3.51
C GLU A 667 15.67 10.48 -2.95
N HIS A 668 14.67 10.78 -3.79
CA HIS A 668 13.44 11.43 -3.34
C HIS A 668 12.67 10.54 -2.36
N ARG A 669 12.70 9.22 -2.54
CA ARG A 669 12.09 8.26 -1.61
C ARG A 669 12.71 8.38 -0.22
N ALA A 670 14.03 8.51 -0.14
CA ALA A 670 14.76 8.74 1.10
C ALA A 670 14.41 10.11 1.74
N GLU A 671 14.23 11.16 0.94
CA GLU A 671 13.78 12.48 1.40
C GLU A 671 12.35 12.43 1.96
N CYS A 672 11.41 11.78 1.25
CA CYS A 672 10.04 11.59 1.72
C CYS A 672 10.00 10.85 3.06
N TYR A 673 10.78 9.78 3.19
CA TYR A 673 10.93 9.04 4.44
C TYR A 673 11.40 9.94 5.58
N LYS A 674 12.49 10.70 5.39
CA LYS A 674 12.99 11.62 6.43
C LYS A 674 11.98 12.69 6.78
N ASN A 675 11.29 13.26 5.79
CA ASN A 675 10.27 14.27 6.03
C ASN A 675 9.12 13.71 6.89
N PHE A 676 8.58 12.56 6.51
CA PHE A 676 7.49 11.91 7.24
C PHE A 676 7.89 11.66 8.70
N LEU A 677 9.04 11.01 8.93
CA LEU A 677 9.55 10.72 10.28
C LEU A 677 9.76 11.99 11.11
N ASN A 678 10.28 13.07 10.53
CA ASN A 678 10.46 14.33 11.25
C ASN A 678 9.12 14.97 11.64
N THR A 679 8.08 14.87 10.79
CA THR A 679 6.74 15.37 11.16
C THR A 679 6.13 14.54 12.29
N ALA A 680 6.32 13.21 12.27
CA ALA A 680 5.89 12.31 13.33
C ALA A 680 6.62 12.57 14.65
N LEU A 681 7.95 12.72 14.61
CA LEU A 681 8.77 13.01 15.79
C LEU A 681 8.41 14.35 16.45
N LYS A 682 7.92 15.33 15.70
CA LYS A 682 7.47 16.63 16.22
C LYS A 682 6.02 16.63 16.71
N ASN A 683 5.21 15.65 16.33
CA ASN A 683 3.82 15.56 16.77
C ASN A 683 3.75 15.00 18.21
N PRO A 684 3.29 15.76 19.22
CA PRO A 684 3.40 15.39 20.64
C PRO A 684 2.66 14.10 21.01
N ARG A 685 1.75 13.61 20.16
CA ARG A 685 0.98 12.38 20.38
C ARG A 685 1.63 11.15 19.76
N VAL A 686 2.41 11.32 18.68
CA VAL A 686 2.94 10.17 17.93
C VAL A 686 4.14 9.55 18.64
N VAL A 687 3.99 8.29 19.06
CA VAL A 687 5.01 7.52 19.80
C VAL A 687 5.77 6.50 18.93
N GLY A 688 5.44 6.42 17.65
CA GLY A 688 6.14 5.56 16.70
C GLY A 688 5.54 5.57 15.30
N THR A 689 6.31 5.04 14.36
CA THR A 689 5.91 4.79 12.97
C THR A 689 6.46 3.46 12.49
N HIS A 690 5.67 2.74 11.71
CA HIS A 690 6.03 1.45 11.12
C HIS A 690 5.98 1.55 9.59
N TRP A 691 7.12 1.31 8.94
CA TRP A 691 7.22 1.29 7.47
C TRP A 691 6.61 0.01 6.91
N PHE A 692 5.75 0.11 5.90
CA PHE A 692 5.23 -1.05 5.16
C PHE A 692 5.92 -1.14 3.79
N GLN A 693 6.90 -1.99 3.55
CA GLN A 693 7.31 -3.15 4.34
C GLN A 693 8.80 -3.53 4.11
N TYR A 694 9.24 -4.64 4.70
CA TYR A 694 10.63 -5.10 4.63
C TYR A 694 11.13 -5.35 3.19
N THR A 695 10.39 -6.15 2.42
CA THR A 695 10.77 -6.56 1.05
C THR A 695 9.86 -5.88 0.04
N SER A 696 10.41 -5.48 -1.12
CA SER A 696 9.61 -5.00 -2.24
C SER A 696 8.69 -6.13 -2.71
N GLU A 697 7.53 -5.76 -3.22
CA GLU A 697 6.58 -6.76 -3.67
C GLU A 697 7.07 -7.42 -4.96
N PRO A 698 6.58 -8.63 -5.28
CA PRO A 698 6.91 -9.29 -6.53
C PRO A 698 6.58 -8.42 -7.74
N THR A 699 7.54 -8.26 -8.65
CA THR A 699 7.39 -7.46 -9.87
C THR A 699 6.15 -7.85 -10.69
N ALA A 700 5.83 -9.16 -10.71
CA ALA A 700 4.66 -9.72 -11.40
C ALA A 700 3.40 -9.84 -10.52
N GLY A 701 3.28 -9.07 -9.44
CA GLY A 701 2.07 -9.03 -8.63
C GLY A 701 1.91 -10.18 -7.64
N ARG A 702 1.39 -9.85 -6.47
CA ARG A 702 0.89 -10.78 -5.45
C ARG A 702 -0.45 -11.41 -5.86
N GLY A 703 -1.05 -12.21 -4.97
CA GLY A 703 -2.37 -12.82 -5.20
C GLY A 703 -3.53 -11.83 -5.33
N ASP A 704 -3.36 -10.58 -4.89
CA ASP A 704 -4.28 -9.46 -5.07
C ASP A 704 -3.91 -8.56 -6.28
N GLY A 705 -2.72 -8.76 -6.85
CA GLY A 705 -2.17 -7.95 -7.94
C GLY A 705 -1.20 -6.85 -7.48
N GLU A 706 -1.01 -6.62 -6.18
CA GLU A 706 -0.09 -5.59 -5.70
C GLU A 706 1.37 -5.90 -6.11
N ASN A 707 2.05 -4.92 -6.71
CA ASN A 707 3.42 -5.03 -7.23
C ASN A 707 4.26 -3.77 -6.94
N TYR A 708 4.18 -3.28 -5.70
CA TYR A 708 4.74 -2.00 -5.28
C TYR A 708 6.25 -2.03 -4.95
N GLN A 709 6.95 -0.93 -5.30
CA GLN A 709 8.34 -0.70 -4.89
C GLN A 709 8.43 -0.09 -3.48
N VAL A 710 8.06 -0.87 -2.47
CA VAL A 710 7.93 -0.38 -1.08
C VAL A 710 8.85 -1.09 -0.08
N GLY A 711 9.80 -1.89 -0.55
CA GLY A 711 10.75 -2.61 0.30
C GLY A 711 11.93 -1.79 0.80
N PHE A 712 12.45 -2.09 1.98
CA PHE A 712 13.82 -1.72 2.36
C PHE A 712 14.86 -2.55 1.63
N VAL A 713 14.49 -3.77 1.22
CA VAL A 713 15.26 -4.63 0.32
C VAL A 713 14.46 -4.96 -0.93
N ASP A 714 15.15 -5.22 -2.04
CA ASP A 714 14.52 -5.74 -3.26
C ASP A 714 14.22 -7.25 -3.16
N ASN A 715 13.64 -7.80 -4.23
CA ASN A 715 13.30 -9.23 -4.30
C ASN A 715 14.52 -10.17 -4.27
N CYS A 716 15.73 -9.64 -4.44
CA CYS A 716 17.00 -10.36 -4.35
C CYS A 716 17.68 -10.24 -2.98
N ASP A 717 16.96 -9.71 -1.97
CA ASP A 717 17.50 -9.46 -0.63
C ASP A 717 18.67 -8.45 -0.63
N THR A 718 18.62 -7.46 -1.53
CA THR A 718 19.59 -6.36 -1.60
C THR A 718 18.97 -5.07 -1.05
N PRO A 719 19.58 -4.44 -0.02
CA PRO A 719 19.08 -3.17 0.54
C PRO A 719 19.17 -1.99 -0.44
N TYR A 720 18.19 -1.09 -0.39
CA TYR A 720 18.24 0.19 -1.12
C TYR A 720 19.08 1.22 -0.34
N PRO A 721 20.33 1.53 -0.77
CA PRO A 721 21.29 2.27 0.05
C PRO A 721 20.80 3.68 0.43
N GLU A 722 20.02 4.34 -0.42
CA GLU A 722 19.47 5.67 -0.21
C GLU A 722 18.47 5.66 0.97
N THR A 723 17.57 4.67 0.99
CA THR A 723 16.59 4.50 2.07
C THR A 723 17.28 4.06 3.37
N ILE A 724 18.29 3.19 3.28
CA ILE A 724 19.08 2.77 4.45
C ILE A 724 19.82 3.95 5.08
N ALA A 725 20.47 4.80 4.28
CA ALA A 725 21.16 5.99 4.78
C ALA A 725 20.19 6.96 5.48
N ALA A 726 18.99 7.14 4.93
CA ALA A 726 17.94 7.93 5.58
C ALA A 726 17.46 7.33 6.90
N ALA A 727 17.27 6.01 6.98
CA ALA A 727 16.92 5.32 8.22
C ALA A 727 18.01 5.50 9.29
N GLN A 728 19.28 5.40 8.91
CA GLN A 728 20.42 5.61 9.80
C GLN A 728 20.45 7.03 10.38
N GLU A 729 20.22 8.03 9.51
CA GLU A 729 20.15 9.43 9.91
C GLU A 729 19.02 9.67 10.93
N ILE A 730 17.83 9.12 10.69
CA ILE A 730 16.71 9.18 11.62
C ILE A 730 17.05 8.47 12.93
N GLY A 731 17.49 7.21 12.89
CA GLY A 731 17.79 6.43 14.09
C GLY A 731 18.87 7.06 14.98
N ALA A 732 19.88 7.68 14.38
CA ALA A 732 20.93 8.40 15.10
C ALA A 732 20.41 9.65 15.84
N ASN A 733 19.36 10.30 15.33
CA ASN A 733 18.91 11.61 15.78
C ASN A 733 17.52 11.65 16.42
N MET A 734 16.70 10.59 16.27
CA MET A 734 15.27 10.62 16.60
C MET A 734 14.98 11.07 18.04
N TYR A 735 15.77 10.60 19.01
CA TYR A 735 15.59 10.98 20.41
C TYR A 735 15.94 12.45 20.68
N LYS A 736 16.99 12.96 20.04
CA LYS A 736 17.37 14.38 20.13
C LYS A 736 16.32 15.29 19.50
N VAL A 737 15.79 14.90 18.33
CA VAL A 737 14.73 15.64 17.65
C VAL A 737 13.48 15.67 18.52
N ARG A 738 13.07 14.50 19.05
CA ARG A 738 11.89 14.38 19.90
C ARG A 738 12.03 15.16 21.21
N SER A 739 13.19 15.12 21.86
CA SER A 739 13.41 15.81 23.14
C SER A 739 13.43 17.34 23.03
N ASN A 740 13.77 17.89 21.86
CA ASN A 740 13.88 19.33 21.64
C ASN A 740 12.55 19.99 21.20
N ASN A 741 11.46 19.22 21.11
CA ASN A 741 10.12 19.72 20.79
C ASN A 741 9.13 19.30 21.90
N PRO A 742 9.25 19.88 23.12
CA PRO A 742 8.31 19.64 24.21
C PRO A 742 6.92 20.24 23.91
#